data_AF-A0A7S3SIP1-F1
#
_entry.id   AF-A0A7S3SIP1-F1
#
_cell.length_a   1.000
_cell.length_b   1.000
_cell.length_c   1.000
_cell.angle_alpha   90.00
_cell.angle_beta   90.00
_cell.angle_gamma   90.00
#
_symmetry.space_group_name_H-M   'P 1'
#
loop_
_entity.id
_entity.type
_entity.pdbx_description
1 polymer ?
#
loop_
_entity_poly.entity_id
_entity_poly.type
_entity_poly.pdbx_seq_one_letter_code
_entity_poly.pdbx_strand_id
1 'polypeptide(L)'
;GGGGGGGGGATPWLALSTIALAAPATPLVAAAGAPAPGGGTVLAAQEVSAMLKASAPADALSLNSANSAAAAGLRVVRSYERSADGAALVLRFNLTNGGRSPVEVGAVGLAMPESPGHPPAGIESVVWNDAHVGGAHGWVEFVRVVGDEATLLVTPADRISSPLEAWRPMMEDLGGGDAYEWVVASAAWAAEWANNTQWPHLAMSDSLKQQYPPFATDPETPWPTTDGKRAMPRLAASGGGAARPWVDPTTLLLRPGETSSIALRLQLAEAGPRTRDAALAKMGSAVLRAVPGYVLSPHLPGTLFVRPPAGASVSTARADPPSGADTATLDATLRAPLPSGFVPVRLTAAGYGEVRLRVAFSDGSEALAHYYVLPPFERQVAALGAHLADVAWLPREYPDPFGRSASVMPWDRSICPYSGEPCGHVLNDARAYDAGLSDDAGGGNPLCLAAKVRAAPTAHEASRVDEYIRWTLYGVKPDTASPPLKSLQIREEEVAAGEADAESVDGVRMTMFYYNCSGPKGAPPCSDASSGHFAWRYSEADKCHKPFGGPTWCMTETMANATYRGFNYPHQISSYWAMYHVARHTTLPTVRDWHWYLYRAGKTALKLGTSNVGFMDGTVAREVLAALLLEGEAGNTTLAAIGAQLRGQMQRRQQRWAVTPHPYGSEFGFDTTGQEEVVVWNLYFGNETAAKLTVDHVLSYMRSSPTWPYHGGARSWGDVGNNGKYLATFGTGVQDRGQMRAPRASPTTVCGLTPPPPTPPRVPSSPGTTARA
;
A
#
# COMPACT_ATOMS: atom_id res chain seq x y z
N GLY A 1 15.85 53.32 12.26
CA GLY A 1 15.66 52.70 13.58
C GLY A 1 14.37 51.92 13.55
N GLY A 2 14.23 50.76 14.17
CA GLY A 2 15.11 49.93 15.00
C GLY A 2 14.23 48.81 15.60
N GLY A 3 14.77 47.61 15.72
CA GLY A 3 14.12 46.41 16.28
C GLY A 3 14.03 45.29 15.22
N GLY A 4 14.79 44.20 15.24
CA GLY A 4 15.33 43.46 16.38
C GLY A 4 14.61 42.10 16.46
N GLY A 5 14.78 41.25 15.45
CA GLY A 5 14.31 39.86 15.43
C GLY A 5 15.51 38.93 15.31
N GLY A 6 15.74 38.11 16.33
CA GLY A 6 16.94 37.27 16.47
C GLY A 6 17.07 36.25 15.34
N GLY A 7 18.17 36.35 14.59
CA GLY A 7 18.66 35.27 13.75
C GLY A 7 19.17 34.14 14.64
N GLY A 8 18.41 33.04 14.73
CA GLY A 8 18.95 31.76 15.14
C GLY A 8 19.93 31.29 14.06
N GLY A 9 21.23 31.44 14.33
CA GLY A 9 22.27 30.91 13.46
C GLY A 9 22.10 29.41 13.33
N ALA A 10 21.86 28.94 12.11
CA ALA A 10 21.98 27.52 11.79
C ALA A 10 23.45 27.11 11.98
N THR A 11 23.70 26.22 12.92
CA THR A 11 24.99 25.53 13.05
C THR A 11 25.26 24.79 11.74
N PRO A 12 26.46 24.86 11.14
CA PRO A 12 26.74 24.12 9.92
C PRO A 12 26.80 22.61 10.22
N TRP A 13 25.90 21.85 9.61
CA TRP A 13 25.79 20.40 9.78
C TRP A 13 26.67 19.67 8.75
N LEU A 14 27.35 18.60 9.17
CA LEU A 14 27.98 17.64 8.26
C LEU A 14 26.99 16.47 8.02
N ALA A 15 26.65 16.21 6.75
CA ALA A 15 25.94 15.01 6.33
C ALA A 15 26.92 13.99 5.74
N LEU A 16 26.80 12.72 6.14
CA LEU A 16 27.59 11.61 5.61
C LEU A 16 26.67 10.59 4.94
N SER A 17 26.97 10.23 3.70
CA SER A 17 26.27 9.18 2.95
C SER A 17 27.25 8.11 2.45
N THR A 18 26.79 6.86 2.37
CA THR A 18 27.57 5.73 1.85
C THR A 18 27.48 5.57 0.31
N ILE A 19 28.42 4.81 -0.25
CA ILE A 19 29.02 4.95 -1.60
C ILE A 19 28.60 3.84 -2.58
N ALA A 20 28.57 4.16 -3.88
CA ALA A 20 28.70 3.21 -4.99
C ALA A 20 30.08 2.50 -5.00
N LEU A 21 30.08 1.17 -5.05
CA LEU A 21 31.19 0.21 -4.85
C LEU A 21 32.47 0.32 -5.73
N ALA A 22 32.80 1.44 -6.38
CA ALA A 22 33.80 1.48 -7.45
C ALA A 22 35.19 2.09 -7.11
N ALA A 23 35.41 2.71 -5.95
CA ALA A 23 36.73 3.30 -5.61
C ALA A 23 37.64 2.35 -4.78
N PRO A 24 38.97 2.39 -4.93
CA PRO A 24 39.87 1.51 -4.19
C PRO A 24 39.95 1.89 -2.70
N ALA A 25 39.56 0.96 -1.82
CA ALA A 25 39.72 1.07 -0.36
C ALA A 25 41.16 0.76 0.05
N THR A 26 41.68 1.38 1.11
CA THR A 26 43.00 1.03 1.66
C THR A 26 42.85 -0.13 2.65
N PRO A 27 43.40 -1.33 2.35
CA PRO A 27 43.40 -2.43 3.31
C PRO A 27 44.17 -2.02 4.55
N LEU A 28 43.60 -2.25 5.73
CA LEU A 28 44.37 -2.13 6.96
C LEU A 28 45.11 -3.43 7.22
N VAL A 29 46.34 -3.34 7.72
CA VAL A 29 47.14 -4.51 8.16
C VAL A 29 46.58 -5.13 9.45
N ALA A 30 45.44 -4.64 9.97
CA ALA A 30 44.75 -5.30 11.07
C ALA A 30 44.46 -6.75 10.65
N ALA A 31 45.23 -7.67 11.23
CA ALA A 31 45.32 -9.04 10.77
C ALA A 31 43.95 -9.70 10.90
N ALA A 32 43.47 -10.29 9.81
CA ALA A 32 42.42 -11.30 9.89
C ALA A 32 42.76 -12.26 11.06
N GLY A 33 41.86 -12.39 12.02
CA GLY A 33 42.11 -13.12 13.28
C GLY A 33 42.22 -12.26 14.54
N ALA A 34 42.31 -10.92 14.44
CA ALA A 34 42.31 -10.05 15.62
C ALA A 34 40.97 -10.10 16.39
N PRO A 35 40.97 -9.94 17.73
CA PRO A 35 39.75 -9.82 18.50
C PRO A 35 38.91 -8.62 18.03
N ALA A 36 37.65 -8.87 17.70
CA ALA A 36 36.71 -7.81 17.36
C ALA A 36 36.21 -7.11 18.63
N PRO A 37 35.88 -5.79 18.58
CA PRO A 37 35.36 -5.06 19.74
C PRO A 37 34.14 -5.72 20.41
N GLY A 38 33.31 -6.40 19.63
CA GLY A 38 32.13 -7.14 20.12
C GLY A 38 32.42 -8.56 20.63
N GLY A 39 33.68 -8.93 20.89
CA GLY A 39 34.07 -10.26 21.42
C GLY A 39 34.20 -11.36 20.36
N GLY A 40 34.13 -11.01 19.08
CA GLY A 40 34.28 -11.91 17.94
C GLY A 40 35.66 -11.85 17.30
N THR A 41 35.73 -12.09 15.99
CA THR A 41 36.99 -12.05 15.23
C THR A 41 36.87 -11.18 14.00
N VAL A 42 37.81 -10.28 13.79
CA VAL A 42 37.91 -9.47 12.57
C VAL A 42 38.31 -10.38 11.40
N LEU A 43 37.47 -10.43 10.38
CA LEU A 43 37.70 -11.18 9.14
C LEU A 43 38.43 -10.31 8.11
N ALA A 44 38.01 -9.05 8.00
CA ALA A 44 38.62 -8.04 7.14
C ALA A 44 38.35 -6.64 7.69
N ALA A 45 39.30 -5.72 7.53
CA ALA A 45 39.13 -4.31 7.89
C ALA A 45 39.79 -3.39 6.86
N GLN A 46 39.12 -2.28 6.55
CA GLN A 46 39.55 -1.32 5.52
C GLN A 46 39.26 0.10 6.00
N GLU A 47 40.18 1.02 5.74
CA GLU A 47 39.88 2.44 5.89
C GLU A 47 39.15 2.93 4.63
N VAL A 48 37.98 3.55 4.84
CA VAL A 48 37.08 4.02 3.78
C VAL A 48 36.86 5.54 3.83
N SER A 49 37.59 6.27 4.70
CA SER A 49 37.43 7.73 4.92
C SER A 49 37.44 8.54 3.62
N ALA A 50 38.38 8.24 2.73
CA ALA A 50 38.54 8.94 1.46
C ALA A 50 37.43 8.59 0.44
N MET A 51 36.76 7.47 0.63
CA MET A 51 35.69 7.03 -0.26
C MET A 51 34.35 7.67 0.12
N LEU A 52 34.12 7.96 1.42
CA LEU A 52 32.85 8.47 1.92
C LEU A 52 32.67 9.93 1.53
N LYS A 53 31.59 10.25 0.81
CA LYS A 53 31.25 11.64 0.48
C LYS A 53 30.66 12.35 1.69
N ALA A 54 30.94 13.64 1.83
CA ALA A 54 30.42 14.50 2.90
C ALA A 54 29.90 15.82 2.33
N SER A 55 28.93 16.48 2.97
CA SER A 55 28.52 17.85 2.60
C SER A 55 29.52 18.91 3.13
N ALA A 56 29.67 20.03 2.41
CA ALA A 56 30.44 21.17 2.92
C ALA A 56 29.62 22.02 3.92
N PRO A 57 30.25 22.61 4.96
CA PRO A 57 29.60 23.53 5.90
C PRO A 57 28.91 24.76 5.28
N ALA A 58 29.36 25.20 4.11
CA ALA A 58 28.94 26.46 3.48
C ALA A 58 27.88 26.31 2.38
N ASP A 59 27.71 25.10 1.83
CA ASP A 59 26.74 24.81 0.77
C ASP A 59 25.85 23.64 1.23
N ALA A 60 24.68 23.99 1.76
CA ALA A 60 23.64 23.10 2.24
C ALA A 60 23.60 21.74 1.50
N LEU A 61 23.90 20.65 2.23
CA LEU A 61 23.60 19.24 1.91
C LEU A 61 23.99 18.71 0.51
N SER A 62 24.82 19.41 -0.27
CA SER A 62 25.30 18.95 -1.57
C SER A 62 26.39 17.88 -1.40
N LEU A 63 26.06 16.62 -1.65
CA LEU A 63 26.98 15.48 -1.70
C LEU A 63 27.77 15.47 -3.02
N ASN A 64 28.46 16.56 -3.33
CA ASN A 64 29.28 16.65 -4.53
C ASN A 64 30.61 15.88 -4.37
N SER A 65 31.23 15.50 -5.49
CA SER A 65 32.45 14.68 -5.54
C SER A 65 33.71 15.37 -4.98
N ALA A 66 33.63 16.62 -4.55
CA ALA A 66 34.78 17.39 -4.06
C ALA A 66 35.01 17.28 -2.55
N ASN A 67 34.03 16.75 -1.78
CA ASN A 67 34.08 16.68 -0.32
C ASN A 67 33.99 15.24 0.18
N SER A 68 34.92 14.83 1.06
CA SER A 68 34.96 13.50 1.67
C SER A 68 34.93 13.55 3.21
N ALA A 69 34.59 12.44 3.85
CA ALA A 69 34.71 12.31 5.31
C ALA A 69 36.15 12.62 5.78
N ALA A 70 37.14 12.20 4.99
CA ALA A 70 38.54 12.56 5.21
C ALA A 70 38.78 14.09 5.15
N ALA A 71 38.17 14.79 4.19
CA ALA A 71 38.24 16.25 4.09
C ALA A 71 37.54 16.96 5.27
N ALA A 72 36.53 16.32 5.86
CA ALA A 72 35.87 16.77 7.08
C ALA A 72 36.63 16.41 8.38
N GLY A 73 37.83 15.83 8.28
CA GLY A 73 38.63 15.41 9.43
C GLY A 73 38.14 14.14 10.12
N LEU A 74 37.26 13.36 9.48
CA LEU A 74 36.76 12.08 9.99
C LEU A 74 37.53 10.92 9.37
N ARG A 75 38.04 10.03 10.21
CA ARG A 75 38.59 8.73 9.82
C ARG A 75 37.53 7.67 10.01
N VAL A 76 37.24 6.89 8.95
CA VAL A 76 36.23 5.83 9.00
C VAL A 76 36.84 4.48 8.64
N VAL A 77 36.74 3.53 9.57
CA VAL A 77 37.18 2.14 9.37
C VAL A 77 35.98 1.23 9.28
N ARG A 78 35.85 0.51 8.17
CA ARG A 78 34.87 -0.56 8.00
C ARG A 78 35.52 -1.91 8.34
N SER A 79 34.84 -2.74 9.13
CA SER A 79 35.22 -4.13 9.39
C SER A 79 34.08 -5.12 9.15
N TYR A 80 34.46 -6.29 8.65
CA TYR A 80 33.64 -7.50 8.64
C TYR A 80 34.14 -8.40 9.75
N GLU A 81 33.25 -8.80 10.65
CA GLU A 81 33.57 -9.51 11.87
C GLU A 81 32.70 -10.78 11.95
N ARG A 82 33.26 -11.89 12.42
CA ARG A 82 32.46 -13.01 12.90
C ARG A 82 31.99 -12.67 14.31
N SER A 83 30.70 -12.85 14.61
CA SER A 83 30.15 -12.60 15.95
C SER A 83 30.78 -13.49 17.03
N ALA A 84 30.70 -13.07 18.30
CA ALA A 84 31.27 -13.81 19.43
C ALA A 84 30.74 -15.25 19.57
N ASP A 85 29.47 -15.48 19.20
CA ASP A 85 28.82 -16.79 19.18
C ASP A 85 29.07 -17.57 17.88
N GLY A 86 29.80 -17.00 16.92
CA GLY A 86 30.09 -17.60 15.61
C GLY A 86 28.90 -17.70 14.66
N ALA A 87 27.71 -17.26 15.06
CA ALA A 87 26.45 -17.49 14.34
C ALA A 87 26.09 -16.40 13.30
N ALA A 88 26.81 -15.28 13.29
CA ALA A 88 26.47 -14.12 12.47
C ALA A 88 27.71 -13.42 11.88
N LEU A 89 27.46 -12.67 10.81
CA LEU A 89 28.38 -11.65 10.31
C LEU A 89 28.04 -10.32 10.98
N VAL A 90 29.03 -9.59 11.44
CA VAL A 90 28.89 -8.22 11.96
C VAL A 90 29.60 -7.27 10.99
N LEU A 91 28.86 -6.29 10.49
CA LEU A 91 29.39 -5.19 9.70
C LEU A 91 29.53 -3.98 10.60
N ARG A 92 30.74 -3.46 10.78
CA ARG A 92 31.03 -2.33 11.68
C ARG A 92 31.70 -1.18 10.94
N PHE A 93 31.38 0.03 11.36
CA PHE A 93 31.99 1.29 10.97
C PHE A 93 32.41 2.05 12.23
N ASN A 94 33.71 2.30 12.37
CA ASN A 94 34.25 3.16 13.42
C ASN A 94 34.55 4.53 12.83
N LEU A 95 33.84 5.56 13.29
CA LEU A 95 33.99 6.95 12.89
C LEU A 95 34.80 7.67 13.96
N THR A 96 36.04 8.01 13.66
CA THR A 96 36.96 8.71 14.55
C THR A 96 37.14 10.16 14.09
N ASN A 97 36.96 11.13 14.98
CA ASN A 97 37.31 12.52 14.69
C ASN A 97 38.83 12.71 14.80
N GLY A 98 39.52 12.80 13.66
CA GLY A 98 40.95 13.08 13.56
C GLY A 98 41.29 14.58 13.56
N GLY A 99 40.28 15.45 13.61
CA GLY A 99 40.42 16.90 13.64
C GLY A 99 40.74 17.45 15.04
N ARG A 100 40.76 18.79 15.14
CA ARG A 100 41.06 19.53 16.38
C ARG A 100 39.82 20.15 17.05
N SER A 101 38.67 20.10 16.41
CA SER A 101 37.39 20.62 16.91
C SER A 101 36.34 19.51 16.96
N PRO A 102 35.32 19.61 17.84
CA PRO A 102 34.18 18.70 17.80
C PRO A 102 33.48 18.72 16.43
N VAL A 103 32.97 17.58 16.00
CA VAL A 103 32.18 17.40 14.77
C VAL A 103 30.82 16.86 15.16
N GLU A 104 29.76 17.52 14.72
CA GLU A 104 28.39 17.04 14.85
C GLU A 104 27.90 16.51 13.50
N VAL A 105 27.48 15.25 13.48
CA VAL A 105 26.99 14.55 12.29
C VAL A 105 25.48 14.38 12.40
N GLY A 106 24.73 15.10 11.55
CA GLY A 106 23.27 15.14 11.61
C GLY A 106 22.58 14.10 10.73
N ALA A 107 23.32 13.43 9.85
CA ALA A 107 22.80 12.39 8.95
C ALA A 107 23.84 11.30 8.74
N VAL A 108 23.50 10.05 9.05
CA VAL A 108 24.32 8.86 8.78
C VAL A 108 23.43 7.70 8.34
N GLY A 109 23.64 7.25 7.10
CA GLY A 109 22.96 6.11 6.50
C GLY A 109 23.93 5.03 5.99
N LEU A 110 23.57 3.77 6.21
CA LEU A 110 24.29 2.60 5.70
C LEU A 110 23.48 1.98 4.57
N ALA A 111 23.99 2.06 3.35
CA ALA A 111 23.39 1.45 2.18
C ALA A 111 23.15 -0.06 2.37
N MET A 112 21.93 -0.47 2.06
CA MET A 112 21.39 -1.82 2.12
C MET A 112 20.85 -2.19 0.75
N PRO A 113 21.74 -2.42 -0.25
CA PRO A 113 21.32 -2.75 -1.60
C PRO A 113 20.58 -4.08 -1.61
N GLU A 114 19.58 -4.17 -2.46
CA GLU A 114 18.84 -5.40 -2.70
C GLU A 114 19.53 -6.27 -3.75
N SER A 115 19.13 -7.54 -3.83
CA SER A 115 19.57 -8.40 -4.92
C SER A 115 19.12 -7.81 -6.27
N PRO A 116 19.98 -7.82 -7.30
CA PRO A 116 19.53 -7.75 -8.68
C PRO A 116 18.52 -8.89 -8.94
N GLY A 117 17.48 -8.67 -9.74
CA GLY A 117 16.49 -9.72 -10.04
C GLY A 117 15.03 -9.38 -9.74
N HIS A 118 14.70 -8.10 -9.56
CA HIS A 118 13.29 -7.67 -9.70
C HIS A 118 12.75 -8.12 -11.08
N PRO A 119 11.43 -8.38 -11.20
CA PRO A 119 10.83 -8.91 -12.44
C PRO A 119 11.37 -8.22 -13.71
N PRO A 120 11.63 -8.98 -14.79
CA PRO A 120 10.97 -10.24 -15.15
C PRO A 120 11.73 -11.54 -14.81
N ALA A 121 12.73 -11.53 -13.93
CA ALA A 121 13.59 -12.70 -13.65
C ALA A 121 12.90 -13.91 -12.94
N GLY A 122 11.57 -13.89 -12.78
CA GLY A 122 10.79 -14.92 -12.08
C GLY A 122 10.83 -14.78 -10.56
N ILE A 123 9.75 -15.20 -9.90
CA ILE A 123 9.54 -15.09 -8.43
C ILE A 123 10.67 -15.74 -7.60
N GLU A 124 11.33 -16.74 -8.20
CA GLU A 124 12.37 -17.56 -7.57
C GLU A 124 13.67 -16.80 -7.23
N SER A 125 13.93 -15.70 -7.93
CA SER A 125 15.15 -14.91 -7.75
C SER A 125 14.94 -13.64 -6.91
N VAL A 126 13.69 -13.38 -6.52
CA VAL A 126 13.29 -12.10 -5.92
C VAL A 126 13.55 -12.09 -4.41
N VAL A 127 14.29 -11.08 -3.95
CA VAL A 127 14.55 -10.83 -2.52
C VAL A 127 13.94 -9.50 -2.09
N TRP A 128 13.23 -9.52 -0.97
CA TRP A 128 12.40 -8.44 -0.46
C TRP A 128 12.83 -8.01 0.93
N ASN A 129 13.13 -6.73 1.14
CA ASN A 129 13.61 -6.16 2.41
C ASN A 129 12.52 -5.42 3.24
N ASP A 130 12.00 -6.01 4.30
CA ASP A 130 10.98 -5.40 5.16
C ASP A 130 11.60 -4.81 6.43
N ALA A 131 11.42 -3.51 6.64
CA ALA A 131 11.98 -2.80 7.77
C ALA A 131 10.94 -2.62 8.91
N HIS A 132 11.41 -2.81 10.13
CA HIS A 132 10.79 -2.30 11.34
C HIS A 132 11.64 -1.17 11.90
N VAL A 133 11.21 0.08 11.67
CA VAL A 133 11.87 1.29 12.20
C VAL A 133 11.53 1.45 13.69
N GLY A 134 12.25 0.69 14.51
CA GLY A 134 12.01 0.50 15.95
C GLY A 134 13.11 1.06 16.86
N GLY A 135 14.04 1.87 16.33
CA GLY A 135 15.18 2.38 17.08
C GLY A 135 16.13 1.25 17.51
N ALA A 136 16.37 1.14 18.82
CA ALA A 136 17.28 0.17 19.43
C ALA A 136 16.91 -1.30 19.19
N HIS A 137 15.63 -1.58 18.87
CA HIS A 137 15.13 -2.92 18.51
C HIS A 137 14.57 -2.95 17.09
N GLY A 138 15.01 -2.03 16.23
CA GLY A 138 14.68 -2.07 14.81
C GLY A 138 15.38 -3.21 14.08
N TRP A 139 14.83 -3.60 12.93
CA TRP A 139 15.39 -4.67 12.12
C TRP A 139 14.98 -4.53 10.66
N VAL A 140 15.74 -5.16 9.76
CA VAL A 140 15.39 -5.32 8.35
C VAL A 140 15.48 -6.80 7.99
N GLU A 141 14.42 -7.33 7.40
CA GLU A 141 14.34 -8.72 6.95
C GLU A 141 14.40 -8.80 5.43
N PHE A 142 15.34 -9.55 4.88
CA PHE A 142 15.47 -9.83 3.46
C PHE A 142 14.92 -11.23 3.17
N VAL A 143 13.69 -11.27 2.64
CA VAL A 143 12.88 -12.46 2.40
C VAL A 143 12.94 -12.89 0.95
N ARG A 144 13.04 -14.19 0.70
CA ARG A 144 12.80 -14.76 -0.63
C ARG A 144 11.32 -15.11 -0.80
N VAL A 145 10.78 -14.82 -1.97
CA VAL A 145 9.34 -15.02 -2.28
C VAL A 145 9.05 -16.48 -2.67
N VAL A 146 9.81 -17.42 -2.12
CA VAL A 146 9.76 -18.85 -2.44
C VAL A 146 9.80 -19.64 -1.14
N GLY A 147 8.73 -20.38 -0.85
CA GLY A 147 8.67 -21.38 0.22
C GLY A 147 9.23 -20.96 1.59
N ASP A 148 9.49 -21.93 2.46
CA ASP A 148 10.10 -21.73 3.78
C ASP A 148 11.64 -21.60 3.69
N GLU A 149 12.18 -20.86 2.70
CA GLU A 149 13.62 -20.62 2.59
C GLU A 149 14.14 -19.69 3.69
N ALA A 150 15.44 -19.78 3.98
CA ALA A 150 16.05 -18.92 4.99
C ALA A 150 15.98 -17.43 4.60
N THR A 151 15.64 -16.56 5.55
CA THR A 151 15.63 -15.10 5.36
C THR A 151 16.82 -14.47 6.07
N LEU A 152 17.39 -13.41 5.51
CA LEU A 152 18.46 -12.68 6.16
C LEU A 152 17.86 -11.59 7.06
N LEU A 153 18.18 -11.64 8.36
CA LEU A 153 17.84 -10.60 9.32
C LEU A 153 19.04 -9.72 9.61
N VAL A 154 18.77 -8.41 9.62
CA VAL A 154 19.72 -7.37 10.01
C VAL A 154 19.18 -6.65 11.25
N THR A 155 19.96 -6.64 12.32
CA THR A 155 19.66 -5.92 13.58
C THR A 155 20.84 -5.06 14.00
N PRO A 156 20.70 -4.15 14.98
CA PRO A 156 21.85 -3.55 15.63
C PRO A 156 22.70 -4.65 16.27
N ALA A 157 24.02 -4.59 16.08
CA ALA A 157 24.96 -5.35 16.91
C ALA A 157 25.17 -4.65 18.27
N ASP A 158 25.04 -3.32 18.29
CA ASP A 158 24.90 -2.50 19.49
C ASP A 158 23.66 -1.62 19.35
N ARG A 159 22.72 -1.78 20.30
CA ARG A 159 21.38 -1.19 20.24
C ARG A 159 21.36 0.31 20.50
N ILE A 160 22.38 0.84 21.18
CA ILE A 160 22.43 2.26 21.55
C ILE A 160 23.11 3.06 20.44
N SER A 161 24.24 2.57 19.93
CA SER A 161 25.06 3.27 18.95
C SER A 161 24.63 3.03 17.50
N SER A 162 23.80 2.01 17.24
CA SER A 162 23.39 1.61 15.89
C SER A 162 21.86 1.45 15.72
N PRO A 163 21.03 2.36 16.25
CA PRO A 163 19.58 2.25 16.15
C PRO A 163 19.13 2.31 14.68
N LEU A 164 17.94 1.76 14.38
CA LEU A 164 17.25 2.04 13.12
C LEU A 164 16.28 3.21 13.34
N GLU A 165 16.75 4.43 13.13
CA GLU A 165 15.94 5.65 13.27
C GLU A 165 15.03 5.89 12.07
N ALA A 166 15.52 5.56 10.88
CA ALA A 166 14.78 5.72 9.64
C ALA A 166 15.21 4.70 8.59
N TRP A 167 14.32 4.49 7.63
CA TRP A 167 14.51 3.59 6.51
C TRP A 167 14.10 4.31 5.23
N ARG A 168 15.07 4.85 4.50
CA ARG A 168 14.80 5.73 3.35
C ARG A 168 15.40 5.18 2.05
N PRO A 169 14.78 5.43 0.89
CA PRO A 169 15.43 5.18 -0.39
C PRO A 169 16.62 6.12 -0.59
N MET A 170 17.66 5.63 -1.24
CA MET A 170 18.82 6.42 -1.65
C MET A 170 18.56 7.02 -3.04
N MET A 171 18.23 8.32 -3.08
CA MET A 171 17.83 9.05 -4.30
C MET A 171 18.97 9.87 -4.91
N GLU A 172 20.08 9.99 -4.19
CA GLU A 172 21.27 10.71 -4.61
C GLU A 172 22.08 9.87 -5.61
N ASP A 173 23.00 10.53 -6.34
CA ASP A 173 23.88 9.93 -7.38
C ASP A 173 24.96 8.97 -6.82
N LEU A 174 24.57 8.20 -5.81
CA LEU A 174 25.37 7.25 -5.04
C LEU A 174 24.78 5.84 -5.06
N GLY A 175 23.48 5.68 -5.37
CA GLY A 175 22.79 4.40 -5.35
C GLY A 175 21.94 4.08 -6.58
N GLY A 176 21.92 4.96 -7.60
CA GLY A 176 21.11 4.77 -8.81
C GLY A 176 19.59 4.67 -8.58
N GLY A 177 19.11 4.95 -7.36
CA GLY A 177 17.70 4.81 -6.97
C GLY A 177 17.27 3.41 -6.49
N ASP A 178 18.17 2.43 -6.45
CA ASP A 178 17.82 1.01 -6.25
C ASP A 178 18.11 0.45 -4.85
N ALA A 179 18.66 1.27 -3.95
CA ALA A 179 19.04 0.89 -2.60
C ALA A 179 18.28 1.69 -1.52
N TYR A 180 18.15 1.08 -0.35
CA TYR A 180 17.68 1.74 0.87
C TYR A 180 18.84 1.90 1.83
N GLU A 181 18.69 2.75 2.83
CA GLU A 181 19.69 2.84 3.88
C GLU A 181 19.11 2.68 5.28
N TRP A 182 19.90 1.98 6.10
CA TRP A 182 19.75 1.94 7.55
C TRP A 182 20.27 3.25 8.12
N VAL A 183 19.36 4.07 8.65
CA VAL A 183 19.72 5.38 9.21
C VAL A 183 19.91 5.28 10.72
N VAL A 184 21.07 5.70 11.20
CA VAL A 184 21.39 5.74 12.64
C VAL A 184 21.29 7.13 13.26
N ALA A 185 21.34 8.18 12.45
CA ALA A 185 21.17 9.57 12.84
C ALA A 185 20.46 10.32 11.72
N SER A 186 19.40 11.05 12.04
CA SER A 186 18.45 11.59 11.04
C SER A 186 18.08 13.06 11.24
N ALA A 187 18.64 13.76 12.22
CA ALA A 187 18.26 15.14 12.54
C ALA A 187 18.40 16.14 11.38
N ALA A 188 19.44 15.99 10.55
CA ALA A 188 19.64 16.86 9.39
C ALA A 188 18.53 16.71 8.33
N TRP A 189 17.85 15.56 8.28
CA TRP A 189 16.74 15.31 7.35
C TRP A 189 15.37 15.64 7.93
N ALA A 190 15.26 15.81 9.25
CA ALA A 190 13.99 15.92 9.96
C ALA A 190 13.12 17.10 9.51
N ALA A 191 13.72 18.27 9.23
CA ALA A 191 13.00 19.46 8.81
C ALA A 191 12.43 19.33 7.39
N GLU A 192 13.18 18.72 6.47
CA GLU A 192 12.72 18.45 5.11
C GLU A 192 11.60 17.43 5.09
N TRP A 193 11.77 16.39 5.90
CA TRP A 193 10.80 15.33 6.11
C TRP A 193 9.48 15.90 6.62
N ALA A 194 9.56 16.74 7.65
CA ALA A 194 8.42 17.43 8.22
C ALA A 194 7.61 18.18 7.15
N ASN A 195 8.26 18.83 6.18
CA ASN A 195 7.58 19.67 5.20
C ASN A 195 7.26 18.95 3.88
N ASN A 196 7.48 17.63 3.79
CA ASN A 196 7.42 16.89 2.53
C ASN A 196 8.31 17.52 1.43
N THR A 197 9.40 18.15 1.83
CA THR A 197 10.40 18.74 0.94
C THR A 197 11.67 17.91 0.95
N GLN A 198 11.55 16.59 1.10
CA GLN A 198 12.69 15.67 1.16
C GLN A 198 13.70 16.08 0.06
N TRP A 199 14.99 16.08 0.39
CA TRP A 199 16.11 16.45 -0.51
C TRP A 199 16.12 15.87 -1.96
N PRO A 200 15.29 14.92 -2.43
CA PRO A 200 15.09 14.66 -3.86
C PRO A 200 14.89 15.89 -4.76
N HIS A 201 14.31 16.99 -4.28
CA HIS A 201 14.00 18.14 -5.15
C HIS A 201 15.23 18.95 -5.59
N LEU A 202 16.36 18.89 -4.87
CA LEU A 202 17.55 19.71 -5.15
C LEU A 202 18.76 18.89 -5.64
N ALA A 203 18.85 17.59 -5.32
CA ALA A 203 20.04 16.77 -5.63
C ALA A 203 19.76 15.34 -6.12
N MET A 204 18.57 15.05 -6.67
CA MET A 204 18.32 13.79 -7.38
C MET A 204 19.32 13.59 -8.53
N SER A 205 19.76 12.35 -8.78
CA SER A 205 20.67 12.06 -9.90
C SER A 205 20.02 12.42 -11.24
N ASP A 206 20.83 12.80 -12.22
CA ASP A 206 20.32 13.15 -13.55
C ASP A 206 19.68 11.96 -14.25
N SER A 207 20.11 10.73 -13.95
CA SER A 207 19.47 9.50 -14.41
C SER A 207 18.04 9.36 -13.87
N LEU A 208 17.83 9.61 -12.57
CA LEU A 208 16.52 9.52 -11.95
C LEU A 208 15.60 10.65 -12.41
N LYS A 209 16.10 11.87 -12.59
CA LYS A 209 15.31 12.99 -13.16
C LYS A 209 14.80 12.68 -14.57
N GLN A 210 15.59 11.96 -15.37
CA GLN A 210 15.21 11.54 -16.72
C GLN A 210 14.18 10.37 -16.70
N GLN A 211 14.27 9.47 -15.72
CA GLN A 211 13.37 8.34 -15.54
C GLN A 211 12.02 8.72 -14.88
N TYR A 212 12.00 9.80 -14.08
CA TYR A 212 10.89 10.17 -13.20
C TYR A 212 10.43 11.66 -13.32
N PRO A 213 10.05 12.16 -14.50
CA PRO A 213 9.54 13.54 -14.65
C PRO A 213 8.03 13.60 -14.34
N PRO A 214 7.35 14.78 -14.27
CA PRO A 214 7.53 16.05 -13.54
C PRO A 214 7.30 16.02 -12.01
N PHE A 215 6.93 14.88 -11.43
CA PHE A 215 6.66 14.75 -9.98
C PHE A 215 7.92 14.91 -9.10
N ALA A 216 9.11 14.81 -9.68
CA ALA A 216 10.39 15.11 -9.01
C ALA A 216 10.74 16.60 -8.96
N THR A 217 10.10 17.42 -9.80
CA THR A 217 10.47 18.83 -10.01
C THR A 217 9.45 19.83 -9.46
N ASP A 218 8.25 19.38 -9.04
CA ASP A 218 7.20 20.24 -8.50
C ASP A 218 7.01 20.02 -6.97
N PRO A 219 7.33 21.01 -6.12
CA PRO A 219 7.20 20.91 -4.66
C PRO A 219 5.75 20.83 -4.15
N GLU A 220 4.74 21.07 -5.01
CA GLU A 220 3.33 20.97 -4.64
C GLU A 220 2.80 19.52 -4.71
N THR A 221 3.53 18.61 -5.36
CA THR A 221 3.07 17.23 -5.54
C THR A 221 3.53 16.37 -4.36
N PRO A 222 2.62 15.71 -3.61
CA PRO A 222 3.02 14.70 -2.64
C PRO A 222 3.83 13.64 -3.37
N TRP A 223 5.06 13.34 -2.92
CA TRP A 223 5.82 12.26 -3.54
C TRP A 223 4.97 11.00 -3.45
N PRO A 224 4.64 10.34 -4.57
CA PRO A 224 3.92 9.10 -4.49
C PRO A 224 4.86 8.15 -3.74
N THR A 225 4.43 7.70 -2.56
CA THR A 225 4.94 6.45 -2.02
C THR A 225 4.79 5.50 -3.17
N THR A 226 5.86 4.99 -3.76
CA THR A 226 5.72 3.90 -4.72
C THR A 226 6.49 2.71 -4.22
N ASP A 227 6.66 2.49 -2.93
CA ASP A 227 6.97 1.15 -2.49
C ASP A 227 6.47 0.95 -1.07
N GLY A 228 6.03 -0.27 -0.79
CA GLY A 228 5.88 -0.77 0.55
C GLY A 228 7.13 -0.69 1.45
N LYS A 229 8.19 0.00 1.02
CA LYS A 229 9.50 0.16 1.67
C LYS A 229 9.87 1.62 1.90
N ARG A 230 9.28 2.57 1.18
CA ARG A 230 9.46 4.02 1.32
C ARG A 230 8.75 4.39 2.61
N ALA A 231 9.49 4.40 3.70
CA ALA A 231 9.07 5.19 4.83
C ALA A 231 9.05 6.62 4.33
N MET A 232 7.86 7.11 4.00
CA MET A 232 7.69 8.54 3.81
C MET A 232 7.98 9.19 5.15
N PRO A 233 8.75 10.27 5.16
CA PRO A 233 8.38 11.30 6.07
C PRO A 233 6.94 11.72 5.76
N ARG A 234 6.07 11.61 6.77
CA ARG A 234 4.62 11.81 6.69
C ARG A 234 4.28 12.92 5.66
N LEU A 235 3.40 12.63 4.70
CA LEU A 235 2.75 13.67 3.93
C LEU A 235 1.90 14.47 4.93
N ALA A 236 2.14 15.77 5.06
CA ALA A 236 1.14 16.64 5.66
C ALA A 236 -0.17 16.40 4.90
N ALA A 237 -1.29 16.20 5.61
CA ALA A 237 -2.58 16.41 4.96
C ALA A 237 -2.53 17.79 4.29
N SER A 238 -3.12 17.98 3.12
CA SER A 238 -3.17 19.30 2.49
C SER A 238 -3.68 20.33 3.51
N GLY A 239 -2.79 21.26 3.92
CA GLY A 239 -3.04 22.27 4.96
C GLY A 239 -2.77 21.87 6.43
N GLY A 240 -2.21 20.69 6.72
CA GLY A 240 -2.11 20.09 8.07
C GLY A 240 -0.75 20.20 8.78
N GLY A 241 0.26 20.80 8.15
CA GLY A 241 1.56 21.03 8.79
C GLY A 241 2.42 19.79 9.02
N ALA A 242 3.57 20.05 9.66
CA ALA A 242 4.72 19.18 9.71
C ALA A 242 4.52 17.83 10.40
N ALA A 243 5.33 16.88 9.97
CA ALA A 243 4.95 15.51 10.04
C ALA A 243 5.99 14.68 10.83
N ARG A 244 5.67 14.31 12.08
CA ARG A 244 6.56 13.64 13.06
C ARG A 244 7.18 12.32 12.51
N PRO A 245 8.51 12.16 12.53
CA PRO A 245 9.18 10.92 12.14
C PRO A 245 8.85 9.71 13.04
N TRP A 246 9.04 8.50 12.51
CA TRP A 246 8.80 7.23 13.23
C TRP A 246 9.66 7.09 14.49
N VAL A 247 10.92 7.53 14.47
CA VAL A 247 11.81 7.62 15.64
C VAL A 247 12.20 9.07 15.82
N ASP A 248 12.39 9.53 17.06
CA ASP A 248 12.85 10.91 17.26
C ASP A 248 14.25 11.07 16.63
N PRO A 249 14.47 12.10 15.79
CA PRO A 249 15.75 12.26 15.10
C PRO A 249 16.90 12.60 16.05
N THR A 250 18.07 12.00 15.84
CA THR A 250 19.28 12.31 16.62
C THR A 250 20.47 12.75 15.76
N THR A 251 21.53 13.22 16.44
CA THR A 251 22.84 13.59 15.88
C THR A 251 23.93 12.79 16.58
N LEU A 252 25.09 12.62 15.93
CA LEU A 252 26.30 12.07 16.55
C LEU A 252 27.29 13.20 16.82
N LEU A 253 27.66 13.41 18.08
CA LEU A 253 28.71 14.37 18.45
C LEU A 253 30.03 13.63 18.69
N LEU A 254 31.07 14.00 17.94
CA LEU A 254 32.42 13.43 18.05
C LEU A 254 33.41 14.51 18.46
N ARG A 255 33.96 14.44 19.68
CA ARG A 255 35.06 15.29 20.12
C ARG A 255 36.38 14.90 19.44
N PRO A 256 37.41 15.77 19.42
CA PRO A 256 38.73 15.41 18.89
C PRO A 256 39.26 14.10 19.49
N GLY A 257 39.62 13.14 18.64
CA GLY A 257 40.09 11.80 19.01
C GLY A 257 38.98 10.80 19.40
N GLU A 258 37.74 11.25 19.56
CA GLU A 258 36.61 10.38 19.91
C GLU A 258 36.23 9.48 18.74
N THR A 259 35.81 8.25 19.05
CA THR A 259 35.32 7.28 18.08
C THR A 259 33.90 6.85 18.42
N SER A 260 32.98 6.97 17.47
CA SER A 260 31.68 6.32 17.53
C SER A 260 31.71 5.05 16.68
N SER A 261 31.10 3.97 17.18
CA SER A 261 31.05 2.68 16.50
C SER A 261 29.61 2.37 16.10
N ILE A 262 29.37 2.19 14.81
CA ILE A 262 28.09 1.73 14.27
C ILE A 262 28.29 0.29 13.80
N ALA A 263 27.49 -0.66 14.27
CA ALA A 263 27.62 -2.05 13.92
C ALA A 263 26.26 -2.73 13.74
N LEU A 264 26.14 -3.52 12.66
CA LEU A 264 24.95 -4.27 12.30
C LEU A 264 25.28 -5.77 12.31
N ARG A 265 24.36 -6.56 12.87
CA ARG A 265 24.42 -8.02 12.92
C ARG A 265 23.55 -8.61 11.83
N LEU A 266 24.14 -9.45 10.98
CA LEU A 266 23.52 -10.13 9.84
C LEU A 266 23.46 -11.63 10.15
N GLN A 267 22.25 -12.18 10.26
CA GLN A 267 22.02 -13.58 10.63
C GLN A 267 20.84 -14.16 9.86
N LEU A 268 20.92 -15.45 9.50
CA LEU A 268 19.80 -16.15 8.85
C LEU A 268 18.73 -16.59 9.87
N ALA A 269 17.47 -16.44 9.50
CA ALA A 269 16.33 -17.16 10.08
C ALA A 269 16.05 -18.40 9.23
N GLU A 270 16.00 -19.59 9.83
CA GLU A 270 16.17 -20.87 9.13
C GLU A 270 15.00 -21.28 8.22
N ALA A 271 13.76 -20.89 8.54
CA ALA A 271 12.56 -21.32 7.81
C ALA A 271 11.59 -20.16 7.57
N GLY A 272 12.03 -19.19 6.77
CA GLY A 272 11.19 -18.09 6.33
C GLY A 272 10.84 -17.06 7.43
N PRO A 273 9.92 -16.13 7.10
CA PRO A 273 9.38 -15.13 8.02
C PRO A 273 8.77 -15.70 9.31
N ARG A 274 8.37 -16.98 9.30
CA ARG A 274 7.79 -17.66 10.47
C ARG A 274 8.78 -17.85 11.61
N THR A 275 10.07 -17.99 11.29
CA THR A 275 11.13 -18.19 12.28
C THR A 275 11.79 -16.89 12.73
N ARG A 276 11.44 -15.76 12.12
CA ARG A 276 12.01 -14.44 12.41
C ARG A 276 12.00 -14.12 13.90
N ASP A 277 10.85 -14.21 14.55
CA ASP A 277 10.73 -13.78 15.95
C ASP A 277 11.60 -14.62 16.90
N ALA A 278 11.78 -15.91 16.60
CA ALA A 278 12.70 -16.75 17.34
C ALA A 278 14.16 -16.35 17.09
N ALA A 279 14.51 -16.00 15.85
CA ALA A 279 15.83 -15.49 15.49
C ALA A 279 16.12 -14.13 16.14
N LEU A 280 15.18 -13.17 16.09
CA LEU A 280 15.27 -11.88 16.78
C LEU A 280 15.51 -12.05 18.28
N ALA A 281 14.77 -12.95 18.94
CA ALA A 281 14.95 -13.24 20.36
C ALA A 281 16.34 -13.85 20.66
N LYS A 282 16.85 -14.75 19.80
CA LYS A 282 18.22 -15.30 19.91
C LYS A 282 19.29 -14.23 19.71
N MET A 283 19.03 -13.24 18.85
CA MET A 283 19.88 -12.06 18.65
C MET A 283 19.74 -11.02 19.78
N GLY A 284 18.91 -11.30 20.79
CA GLY A 284 18.65 -10.44 21.94
C GLY A 284 17.70 -9.28 21.66
N SER A 285 17.10 -9.17 20.48
CA SER A 285 16.12 -8.12 20.19
C SER A 285 14.79 -8.39 20.91
N ALA A 286 14.08 -7.32 21.26
CA ALA A 286 12.70 -7.43 21.71
C ALA A 286 11.80 -7.92 20.56
N VAL A 287 10.75 -8.68 20.90
CA VAL A 287 9.72 -9.11 19.94
C VAL A 287 8.37 -8.52 20.33
N LEU A 288 7.72 -7.88 19.37
CA LEU A 288 6.44 -7.18 19.55
C LEU A 288 5.36 -7.84 18.67
N ARG A 289 4.28 -8.32 19.31
CA ARG A 289 3.12 -8.91 18.61
C ARG A 289 1.83 -8.28 19.09
N ALA A 290 1.08 -7.63 18.19
CA ALA A 290 -0.20 -7.03 18.54
C ALA A 290 -1.37 -7.91 18.10
N VAL A 291 -2.41 -7.96 18.92
CA VAL A 291 -3.71 -8.56 18.60
C VAL A 291 -4.80 -7.51 18.86
N PRO A 292 -5.70 -7.24 17.90
CA PRO A 292 -5.81 -7.86 16.58
C PRO A 292 -4.76 -7.37 15.57
N GLY A 293 -4.04 -6.30 15.88
CA GLY A 293 -2.98 -5.74 15.04
C GLY A 293 -2.57 -4.36 15.52
N TYR A 294 -1.95 -3.58 14.63
CA TYR A 294 -1.48 -2.22 14.92
C TYR A 294 -2.48 -1.14 14.51
N VAL A 295 -3.70 -1.53 14.10
CA VAL A 295 -4.82 -0.63 13.88
C VAL A 295 -5.88 -0.93 14.93
N LEU A 296 -6.30 0.09 15.68
CA LEU A 296 -7.28 -0.01 16.76
C LEU A 296 -8.43 0.96 16.52
N SER A 297 -9.49 0.82 17.32
CA SER A 297 -10.65 1.72 17.36
C SER A 297 -11.14 1.78 18.82
N PRO A 298 -11.88 2.81 19.27
CA PRO A 298 -12.37 2.89 20.65
C PRO A 298 -13.14 1.67 21.15
N HIS A 299 -13.75 0.90 20.25
CA HIS A 299 -14.50 -0.32 20.58
C HIS A 299 -13.71 -1.62 20.35
N LEU A 300 -12.43 -1.51 19.96
CA LEU A 300 -11.55 -2.64 19.68
C LEU A 300 -10.33 -2.56 20.59
N PRO A 301 -10.43 -3.01 21.86
CA PRO A 301 -9.28 -3.06 22.75
C PRO A 301 -8.21 -3.99 22.17
N GLY A 302 -6.96 -3.56 22.27
CA GLY A 302 -5.80 -4.30 21.78
C GLY A 302 -4.99 -4.93 22.90
N THR A 303 -4.16 -5.91 22.56
CA THR A 303 -3.08 -6.37 23.43
C THR A 303 -1.78 -6.44 22.63
N LEU A 304 -0.75 -5.74 23.11
CA LEU A 304 0.61 -5.92 22.64
C LEU A 304 1.31 -6.95 23.54
N PHE A 305 1.71 -8.08 22.98
CA PHE A 305 2.57 -9.06 23.61
C PHE A 305 4.03 -8.69 23.36
N VAL A 306 4.76 -8.39 24.44
CA VAL A 306 6.17 -8.00 24.40
C VAL A 306 7.02 -9.13 24.94
N ARG A 307 7.94 -9.66 24.12
CA ARG A 307 9.06 -10.46 24.64
C ARG A 307 10.24 -9.52 24.85
N PRO A 308 10.70 -9.30 26.09
CA PRO A 308 11.86 -8.45 26.34
C PRO A 308 13.15 -9.09 25.81
N PRO A 309 14.21 -8.29 25.65
CA PRO A 309 15.55 -8.79 25.40
C PRO A 309 15.98 -9.86 26.39
N ALA A 310 16.86 -10.78 25.97
CA ALA A 310 17.38 -11.81 26.87
C ALA A 310 18.01 -11.18 28.12
N GLY A 311 17.56 -11.60 29.31
CA GLY A 311 18.02 -11.07 30.59
C GLY A 311 17.38 -9.75 31.04
N ALA A 312 16.53 -9.12 30.21
CA ALA A 312 15.81 -7.91 30.54
C ALA A 312 14.34 -8.18 30.91
N SER A 313 13.71 -7.20 31.55
CA SER A 313 12.28 -7.18 31.87
C SER A 313 11.62 -5.92 31.29
N VAL A 314 10.30 -5.95 31.08
CA VAL A 314 9.54 -4.77 30.66
C VAL A 314 9.36 -3.84 31.86
N SER A 315 9.91 -2.62 31.77
CA SER A 315 9.82 -1.63 32.83
C SER A 315 8.59 -0.75 32.68
N THR A 316 8.33 -0.22 31.48
CA THR A 316 7.16 0.62 31.19
C THR A 316 6.67 0.43 29.76
N ALA A 317 5.39 0.69 29.52
CA ALA A 317 4.82 0.90 28.19
C ALA A 317 4.01 2.19 28.22
N ARG A 318 4.33 3.15 27.34
CA ARG A 318 3.70 4.49 27.33
C ARG A 318 3.57 5.02 25.91
N ALA A 319 2.42 5.57 25.59
CA ALA A 319 2.23 6.28 24.32
C ALA A 319 2.85 7.67 24.40
N ASP A 320 3.31 8.19 23.26
CA ASP A 320 3.67 9.59 23.14
C ASP A 320 2.44 10.48 23.44
N PRO A 321 2.64 11.67 24.04
CA PRO A 321 1.54 12.55 24.37
C PRO A 321 0.82 13.06 23.10
N PRO A 322 -0.51 13.25 23.16
CA PRO A 322 -1.29 13.79 22.04
C PRO A 322 -0.83 15.20 21.68
N SER A 323 -0.81 15.54 20.39
CA SER A 323 -0.47 16.89 19.91
C SER A 323 -1.67 17.85 19.87
N GLY A 324 -2.86 17.41 20.29
CA GLY A 324 -4.08 18.20 20.34
C GLY A 324 -5.29 17.42 20.89
N ALA A 325 -6.39 18.10 21.19
CA ALA A 325 -7.56 17.53 21.86
C ALA A 325 -8.26 16.40 21.06
N ASP A 326 -8.23 16.46 19.73
CA ASP A 326 -8.85 15.46 18.83
C ASP A 326 -7.86 14.42 18.28
N THR A 327 -6.63 14.39 18.81
CA THR A 327 -5.61 13.43 18.37
C THR A 327 -5.75 12.09 19.06
N ALA A 328 -5.32 11.03 18.38
CA ALA A 328 -5.38 9.68 18.94
C ALA A 328 -4.60 9.57 20.26
N THR A 329 -5.15 8.80 21.19
CA THR A 329 -4.49 8.40 22.44
C THR A 329 -4.51 6.89 22.58
N LEU A 330 -3.55 6.37 23.35
CA LEU A 330 -3.43 4.95 23.62
C LEU A 330 -3.02 4.72 25.07
N ASP A 331 -3.97 4.29 25.89
CA ASP A 331 -3.72 3.92 27.27
C ASP A 331 -3.12 2.52 27.32
N ALA A 332 -1.92 2.41 27.89
CA ALA A 332 -1.16 1.18 27.98
C ALA A 332 -1.07 0.70 29.43
N THR A 333 -1.54 -0.53 29.70
CA THR A 333 -1.46 -1.16 31.03
C THR A 333 -0.70 -2.47 30.97
N LEU A 334 0.44 -2.52 31.65
CA LEU A 334 1.23 -3.75 31.80
C LEU A 334 0.44 -4.81 32.60
N ARG A 335 0.58 -6.07 32.19
CA ARG A 335 0.05 -7.24 32.89
C ARG A 335 1.20 -8.17 33.30
N ALA A 336 0.89 -9.13 34.17
CA ALA A 336 1.86 -10.11 34.61
C ALA A 336 2.44 -10.89 33.41
N PRO A 337 3.76 -11.19 33.42
CA PRO A 337 4.38 -12.04 32.40
C PRO A 337 3.68 -13.40 32.28
N LEU A 338 3.51 -13.87 31.05
CA LEU A 338 3.00 -15.20 30.75
C LEU A 338 4.11 -16.26 30.87
N PRO A 339 3.77 -17.55 31.08
CA PRO A 339 4.74 -18.64 31.07
C PRO A 339 5.55 -18.75 29.76
N SER A 340 5.03 -18.22 28.65
CA SER A 340 5.71 -18.14 27.36
C SER A 340 6.86 -17.12 27.32
N GLY A 341 7.04 -16.30 28.36
CA GLY A 341 8.01 -15.20 28.42
C GLY A 341 7.53 -13.89 27.78
N PHE A 342 6.29 -13.85 27.27
CA PHE A 342 5.67 -12.61 26.81
C PHE A 342 5.01 -11.85 27.96
N VAL A 343 5.20 -10.54 27.99
CA VAL A 343 4.51 -9.60 28.88
C VAL A 343 3.37 -8.94 28.10
N PRO A 344 2.10 -9.16 28.47
CA PRO A 344 0.97 -8.50 27.82
C PRO A 344 0.87 -7.03 28.26
N VAL A 345 0.64 -6.15 27.29
CA VAL A 345 0.28 -4.75 27.50
C VAL A 345 -1.12 -4.56 26.94
N ARG A 346 -2.11 -4.35 27.82
CA ARG A 346 -3.48 -4.03 27.38
C ARG A 346 -3.51 -2.60 26.87
N LEU A 347 -4.14 -2.41 25.71
CA LEU A 347 -4.22 -1.15 25.01
C LEU A 347 -5.69 -0.73 24.84
N THR A 348 -6.01 0.49 25.27
CA THR A 348 -7.31 1.11 25.00
C THR A 348 -7.08 2.39 24.20
N ALA A 349 -7.73 2.50 23.05
CA ALA A 349 -7.53 3.60 22.13
C ALA A 349 -8.69 4.61 22.21
N ALA A 350 -8.39 5.88 22.00
CA ALA A 350 -9.40 6.93 21.80
C ALA A 350 -8.91 7.95 20.75
N GLY A 351 -9.80 8.84 20.30
CA GLY A 351 -9.48 9.81 19.25
C GLY A 351 -9.33 9.18 17.86
N TYR A 352 -8.58 9.86 16.99
CA TYR A 352 -8.32 9.44 15.61
C TYR A 352 -6.91 9.85 15.18
N GLY A 353 -6.20 8.96 14.48
CA GLY A 353 -4.86 9.22 13.96
C GLY A 353 -3.76 8.31 14.51
N GLU A 354 -2.52 8.71 14.26
CA GLU A 354 -1.32 7.92 14.58
C GLU A 354 -0.93 8.03 16.06
N VAL A 355 -0.43 6.92 16.62
CA VAL A 355 0.14 6.88 17.97
C VAL A 355 1.43 6.06 17.99
N ARG A 356 2.50 6.60 18.56
CA ARG A 356 3.72 5.84 18.82
C ARG A 356 3.74 5.35 20.27
N LEU A 357 3.88 4.04 20.45
CA LEU A 357 3.99 3.38 21.73
C LEU A 357 5.45 3.03 22.02
N ARG A 358 5.94 3.45 23.19
CA ARG A 358 7.29 3.18 23.69
C ARG A 358 7.26 2.09 24.75
N VAL A 359 8.11 1.09 24.61
CA VAL A 359 8.29 0.01 25.57
C VAL A 359 9.72 0.03 26.08
N ALA A 360 9.91 0.46 27.32
CA ALA A 360 11.22 0.53 27.95
C ALA A 360 11.53 -0.75 28.73
N PHE A 361 12.80 -1.17 28.69
CA PHE A 361 13.28 -2.38 29.35
C PHE A 361 14.27 -2.06 30.46
N SER A 362 14.48 -3.03 31.36
CA SER A 362 15.39 -2.88 32.51
C SER A 362 16.87 -2.78 32.14
N ASP A 363 17.24 -3.10 30.89
CA ASP A 363 18.59 -2.89 30.35
C ASP A 363 18.82 -1.46 29.82
N GLY A 364 17.82 -0.58 29.96
CA GLY A 364 17.86 0.81 29.50
C GLY A 364 17.49 0.98 28.02
N SER A 365 17.31 -0.10 27.26
CA SER A 365 16.87 -0.02 25.87
C SER A 365 15.36 0.21 25.75
N GLU A 366 14.93 0.71 24.60
CA GLU A 366 13.52 0.98 24.30
C GLU A 366 13.15 0.42 22.92
N ALA A 367 12.00 -0.26 22.82
CA ALA A 367 11.40 -0.65 21.55
C ALA A 367 10.20 0.24 21.23
N LEU A 368 9.93 0.44 19.94
CA LEU A 368 8.85 1.26 19.45
C LEU A 368 7.83 0.43 18.68
N ALA A 369 6.55 0.71 18.87
CA ALA A 369 5.47 0.20 18.02
C ALA A 369 4.65 1.39 17.52
N HIS A 370 4.19 1.31 16.28
CA HIS A 370 3.42 2.39 15.66
C HIS A 370 1.99 1.95 15.38
N TYR A 371 1.03 2.65 15.97
CA TYR A 371 -0.40 2.36 15.88
C TYR A 371 -1.14 3.42 15.08
N TYR A 372 -2.29 3.03 14.52
CA TYR A 372 -3.29 3.96 13.99
C TYR A 372 -4.63 3.70 14.66
N VAL A 373 -5.26 4.75 15.16
CA VAL A 373 -6.58 4.69 15.78
C VAL A 373 -7.61 5.19 14.76
N LEU A 374 -8.50 4.29 14.36
CA LEU A 374 -9.68 4.59 13.56
C LEU A 374 -10.79 5.14 14.47
N PRO A 375 -11.70 5.97 13.94
CA PRO A 375 -12.97 6.26 14.59
C PRO A 375 -13.76 4.96 14.86
N PRO A 376 -14.86 5.02 15.63
CA PRO A 376 -15.78 3.89 15.78
C PRO A 376 -16.14 3.27 14.42
N PHE A 377 -16.11 1.94 14.32
CA PHE A 377 -16.30 1.24 13.05
C PHE A 377 -17.63 1.55 12.37
N GLU A 378 -18.71 1.69 13.13
CA GLU A 378 -20.02 2.09 12.60
C GLU A 378 -19.95 3.44 11.88
N ARG A 379 -19.24 4.42 12.46
CA ARG A 379 -19.03 5.72 11.83
C ARG A 379 -18.21 5.60 10.55
N GLN A 380 -17.19 4.73 10.53
CA GLN A 380 -16.38 4.49 9.33
C GLN A 380 -17.19 3.84 8.21
N VAL A 381 -17.95 2.81 8.52
CA VAL A 381 -18.80 2.10 7.54
C VAL A 381 -19.91 3.03 7.02
N ALA A 382 -20.52 3.84 7.90
CA ALA A 382 -21.53 4.82 7.51
C ALA A 382 -20.92 5.93 6.63
N ALA A 383 -19.75 6.45 6.97
CA ALA A 383 -19.07 7.48 6.18
C ALA A 383 -18.64 6.96 4.80
N LEU A 384 -18.17 5.71 4.71
CA LEU A 384 -17.87 5.06 3.44
C LEU A 384 -19.12 4.92 2.58
N GLY A 385 -20.22 4.42 3.16
CA GLY A 385 -21.50 4.28 2.47
C GLY A 385 -22.04 5.62 1.95
N ALA A 386 -22.04 6.66 2.78
CA ALA A 386 -22.44 8.00 2.39
C ALA A 386 -21.55 8.58 1.28
N HIS A 387 -20.23 8.41 1.37
CA HIS A 387 -19.33 8.85 0.31
C HIS A 387 -19.68 8.18 -1.04
N LEU A 388 -19.86 6.85 -1.05
CA LEU A 388 -20.15 6.11 -2.27
C LEU A 388 -21.55 6.42 -2.84
N ALA A 389 -22.56 6.57 -1.97
CA ALA A 389 -23.96 6.73 -2.38
C ALA A 389 -24.40 8.17 -2.62
N ASP A 390 -23.69 9.15 -2.04
CA ASP A 390 -24.05 10.58 -2.09
C ASP A 390 -23.00 11.45 -2.79
N VAL A 391 -21.71 11.15 -2.62
CA VAL A 391 -20.62 12.01 -3.09
C VAL A 391 -20.07 11.50 -4.43
N ALA A 392 -19.51 10.29 -4.44
CA ALA A 392 -18.95 9.66 -5.65
C ALA A 392 -20.03 9.11 -6.60
N TRP A 393 -21.29 9.11 -6.16
CA TRP A 393 -22.42 8.71 -7.01
C TRP A 393 -22.65 9.73 -8.12
N LEU A 394 -22.67 9.28 -9.38
CA LEU A 394 -23.11 10.07 -10.52
C LEU A 394 -24.62 9.87 -10.73
N PRO A 395 -25.45 10.90 -10.49
CA PRO A 395 -26.90 10.77 -10.57
C PRO A 395 -27.36 10.31 -11.95
N ARG A 396 -28.43 9.51 -12.02
CA ARG A 396 -28.96 8.92 -13.25
C ARG A 396 -29.29 9.95 -14.32
N GLU A 397 -29.78 11.10 -13.90
CA GLU A 397 -30.18 12.23 -14.77
C GLU A 397 -28.99 12.96 -15.37
N TYR A 398 -27.77 12.70 -14.89
CA TYR A 398 -26.57 13.29 -15.46
C TYR A 398 -26.43 12.87 -16.93
N PRO A 399 -26.30 13.81 -17.88
CA PRO A 399 -26.23 13.54 -19.32
C PRO A 399 -24.84 13.02 -19.71
N ASP A 400 -24.56 11.77 -19.35
CA ASP A 400 -23.35 11.07 -19.78
C ASP A 400 -23.63 10.29 -21.09
N PRO A 401 -23.03 10.69 -22.23
CA PRO A 401 -23.32 10.09 -23.52
C PRO A 401 -22.85 8.63 -23.62
N PHE A 402 -21.94 8.17 -22.75
CA PHE A 402 -21.54 6.76 -22.66
C PHE A 402 -22.52 5.92 -21.83
N GLY A 403 -23.49 6.55 -21.14
CA GLY A 403 -24.44 5.85 -20.29
C GLY A 403 -23.87 5.38 -18.96
N ARG A 404 -22.87 6.09 -18.41
CA ARG A 404 -22.23 5.73 -17.13
C ARG A 404 -22.97 6.25 -15.89
N SER A 405 -23.87 7.23 -16.02
CA SER A 405 -24.66 7.75 -14.89
C SER A 405 -25.52 6.68 -14.22
N ALA A 406 -25.96 6.91 -12.98
CA ALA A 406 -26.44 5.87 -12.06
C ALA A 406 -25.34 4.88 -11.67
N SER A 407 -24.20 5.38 -11.22
CA SER A 407 -23.07 4.54 -10.79
C SER A 407 -22.18 5.29 -9.82
N VAL A 408 -21.31 4.55 -9.13
CA VAL A 408 -20.21 5.13 -8.36
C VAL A 408 -19.04 5.37 -9.30
N MET A 409 -18.66 6.63 -9.52
CA MET A 409 -17.52 6.99 -10.37
C MET A 409 -16.23 7.08 -9.54
N PRO A 410 -15.05 6.93 -10.17
CA PRO A 410 -13.80 7.28 -9.53
C PRO A 410 -13.82 8.75 -9.08
N TRP A 411 -13.18 9.03 -7.95
CA TRP A 411 -13.29 10.32 -7.28
C TRP A 411 -11.93 10.99 -7.08
N ASP A 412 -11.76 12.16 -7.67
CA ASP A 412 -10.62 13.04 -7.48
C ASP A 412 -10.92 14.11 -6.42
N ARG A 413 -10.51 13.84 -5.19
CA ARG A 413 -10.63 14.78 -4.07
C ARG A 413 -9.82 16.07 -4.29
N SER A 414 -8.75 16.05 -5.05
CA SER A 414 -7.81 17.19 -5.11
C SER A 414 -8.32 18.37 -5.93
N ILE A 415 -9.28 18.15 -6.81
CA ILE A 415 -9.92 19.21 -7.60
C ILE A 415 -11.18 19.76 -6.94
N CYS A 416 -11.52 19.23 -5.76
CA CYS A 416 -12.66 19.69 -5.00
C CYS A 416 -12.29 20.90 -4.13
N PRO A 417 -12.98 22.05 -4.28
CA PRO A 417 -12.83 23.11 -3.31
C PRO A 417 -13.33 22.63 -1.94
N TYR A 418 -12.71 23.10 -0.86
CA TYR A 418 -13.17 22.82 0.52
C TYR A 418 -14.60 23.34 0.82
N SER A 419 -15.27 23.96 -0.17
CA SER A 419 -16.58 24.60 -0.07
C SER A 419 -17.78 23.68 -0.29
N GLY A 420 -17.60 22.39 -0.57
CA GLY A 420 -18.70 21.40 -0.61
C GLY A 420 -19.59 21.42 -1.87
N GLU A 421 -19.12 22.01 -2.97
CA GLU A 421 -19.77 21.90 -4.29
C GLU A 421 -19.54 20.50 -4.90
N PRO A 422 -20.45 19.96 -5.74
CA PRO A 422 -20.20 18.74 -6.50
C PRO A 422 -19.01 18.95 -7.45
N CYS A 423 -17.95 18.19 -7.24
CA CYS A 423 -16.66 18.29 -7.92
C CYS A 423 -16.07 16.88 -7.95
N GLY A 424 -14.94 16.62 -8.61
CA GLY A 424 -14.20 15.37 -8.36
C GLY A 424 -14.64 14.10 -9.09
N HIS A 425 -15.83 14.00 -9.71
CA HIS A 425 -16.14 12.83 -10.56
C HIS A 425 -15.15 12.74 -11.73
N VAL A 426 -14.45 11.61 -11.85
CA VAL A 426 -13.54 11.35 -12.97
C VAL A 426 -14.35 10.85 -14.17
N LEU A 427 -14.70 11.79 -15.05
CA LEU A 427 -15.47 11.50 -16.28
C LEU A 427 -14.59 11.34 -17.52
N ASN A 428 -13.30 11.66 -17.38
CA ASN A 428 -12.28 11.62 -18.43
C ASN A 428 -10.97 11.13 -17.82
N ASP A 429 -10.43 10.04 -18.34
CA ASP A 429 -9.13 9.52 -17.95
C ASP A 429 -8.55 8.72 -19.12
N ALA A 430 -7.23 8.77 -19.32
CA ALA A 430 -6.53 7.97 -20.31
C ALA A 430 -6.80 6.46 -20.14
N ARG A 431 -7.01 6.03 -18.90
CA ARG A 431 -7.37 4.67 -18.49
C ARG A 431 -8.87 4.50 -18.64
N ALA A 432 -9.27 4.08 -19.84
CA ALA A 432 -10.68 3.97 -20.18
C ALA A 432 -11.47 2.98 -19.31
N TYR A 433 -10.82 1.97 -18.72
CA TYR A 433 -11.47 1.05 -17.79
C TYR A 433 -11.87 1.73 -16.47
N ASP A 434 -11.02 2.62 -15.94
CA ASP A 434 -11.25 3.38 -14.69
C ASP A 434 -12.48 4.29 -14.82
N ALA A 435 -12.42 5.24 -15.76
CA ALA A 435 -13.53 6.14 -16.04
C ALA A 435 -14.75 5.44 -16.68
N GLY A 436 -14.66 4.16 -17.03
CA GLY A 436 -15.71 3.42 -17.71
C GLY A 436 -16.24 2.21 -16.95
N LEU A 437 -16.08 2.21 -15.61
CA LEU A 437 -16.77 1.33 -14.65
C LEU A 437 -16.39 -0.15 -14.73
N SER A 438 -15.20 -0.46 -15.23
CA SER A 438 -14.75 -1.84 -15.40
C SER A 438 -13.31 -2.00 -14.91
N ASP A 439 -12.83 -3.24 -14.86
CA ASP A 439 -11.56 -3.62 -14.24
C ASP A 439 -11.46 -3.29 -12.73
N ASP A 440 -10.32 -3.58 -12.12
CA ASP A 440 -9.97 -3.30 -10.74
C ASP A 440 -10.24 -1.84 -10.31
N ALA A 441 -9.92 -0.86 -11.18
CA ALA A 441 -10.11 0.56 -10.90
C ALA A 441 -11.60 0.96 -10.94
N GLY A 442 -12.23 0.80 -12.11
CA GLY A 442 -13.58 1.30 -12.35
C GLY A 442 -14.65 0.41 -11.75
N GLY A 443 -14.46 -0.91 -11.83
CA GLY A 443 -15.34 -1.93 -11.26
C GLY A 443 -15.22 -2.07 -9.74
N GLY A 444 -14.09 -1.67 -9.16
CA GLY A 444 -13.88 -1.63 -7.71
C GLY A 444 -14.84 -0.68 -6.97
N ASN A 445 -15.27 0.40 -7.63
CA ASN A 445 -16.20 1.39 -7.05
C ASN A 445 -17.60 0.81 -6.77
N PRO A 446 -18.34 0.25 -7.77
CA PRO A 446 -19.62 -0.41 -7.51
C PRO A 446 -19.47 -1.67 -6.66
N LEU A 447 -18.35 -2.40 -6.76
CA LEU A 447 -18.04 -3.52 -5.86
C LEU A 447 -18.04 -3.07 -4.39
N CYS A 448 -17.36 -1.97 -4.07
CA CYS A 448 -17.25 -1.48 -2.70
C CYS A 448 -18.63 -1.14 -2.11
N LEU A 449 -19.47 -0.44 -2.88
CA LEU A 449 -20.84 -0.13 -2.46
C LEU A 449 -21.68 -1.40 -2.30
N ALA A 450 -21.60 -2.34 -3.25
CA ALA A 450 -22.31 -3.61 -3.18
C ALA A 450 -21.89 -4.45 -1.95
N ALA A 451 -20.59 -4.54 -1.66
CA ALA A 451 -20.06 -5.24 -0.50
C ALA A 451 -20.56 -4.60 0.81
N LYS A 452 -20.58 -3.27 0.88
CA LYS A 452 -21.16 -2.53 2.02
C LYS A 452 -22.64 -2.83 2.18
N VAL A 453 -23.43 -2.72 1.11
CA VAL A 453 -24.88 -2.98 1.12
C VAL A 453 -25.18 -4.42 1.51
N ARG A 454 -24.39 -5.40 1.06
CA ARG A 454 -24.55 -6.79 1.48
C ARG A 454 -24.40 -6.95 3.00
N ALA A 455 -23.40 -6.31 3.59
CA ALA A 455 -23.07 -6.48 5.00
C ALA A 455 -23.93 -5.62 5.95
N ALA A 456 -24.25 -4.38 5.56
CA ALA A 456 -24.97 -3.40 6.36
C ALA A 456 -25.82 -2.47 5.47
N PRO A 457 -26.95 -2.98 4.91
CA PRO A 457 -27.76 -2.22 3.98
C PRO A 457 -28.52 -1.09 4.67
N THR A 458 -28.58 0.07 4.02
CA THR A 458 -29.64 1.08 4.26
C THR A 458 -30.56 1.12 3.04
N ALA A 459 -31.78 1.63 3.21
CA ALA A 459 -32.73 1.78 2.10
C ALA A 459 -32.14 2.62 0.96
N HIS A 460 -31.44 3.70 1.29
CA HIS A 460 -30.83 4.60 0.32
C HIS A 460 -29.72 3.93 -0.49
N GLU A 461 -28.73 3.33 0.17
CA GLU A 461 -27.60 2.70 -0.52
C GLU A 461 -28.02 1.45 -1.31
N ALA A 462 -28.97 0.66 -0.77
CA ALA A 462 -29.53 -0.46 -1.50
C ALA A 462 -30.25 0.01 -2.78
N SER A 463 -30.98 1.13 -2.71
CA SER A 463 -31.58 1.73 -3.90
C SER A 463 -30.55 2.16 -4.93
N ARG A 464 -29.36 2.61 -4.51
CA ARG A 464 -28.25 2.95 -5.42
C ARG A 464 -27.69 1.72 -6.14
N VAL A 465 -27.43 0.63 -5.42
CA VAL A 465 -26.96 -0.62 -6.07
C VAL A 465 -28.00 -1.13 -7.07
N ASP A 466 -29.28 -1.07 -6.71
CA ASP A 466 -30.37 -1.50 -7.58
C ASP A 466 -30.53 -0.59 -8.82
N GLU A 467 -30.41 0.73 -8.62
CA GLU A 467 -30.41 1.73 -9.70
C GLU A 467 -29.25 1.51 -10.67
N TYR A 468 -28.05 1.24 -10.16
CA TYR A 468 -26.87 0.88 -10.95
C TYR A 468 -27.12 -0.37 -11.79
N ILE A 469 -27.67 -1.43 -11.17
CA ILE A 469 -28.01 -2.66 -11.89
C ILE A 469 -29.00 -2.37 -13.02
N ARG A 470 -30.07 -1.65 -12.68
CA ARG A 470 -31.18 -1.36 -13.59
C ARG A 470 -30.77 -0.52 -14.78
N TRP A 471 -29.91 0.48 -14.60
CA TRP A 471 -29.68 1.52 -15.61
C TRP A 471 -28.30 1.49 -16.25
N THR A 472 -27.32 0.83 -15.63
CA THR A 472 -25.91 0.94 -16.06
C THR A 472 -25.30 -0.44 -16.27
N LEU A 473 -25.39 -1.33 -15.29
CA LEU A 473 -24.85 -2.68 -15.44
C LEU A 473 -25.64 -3.48 -16.47
N TYR A 474 -26.97 -3.55 -16.35
CA TYR A 474 -27.83 -4.38 -17.20
C TYR A 474 -28.87 -3.57 -18.00
N GLY A 475 -28.87 -2.24 -17.90
CA GLY A 475 -29.81 -1.40 -18.63
C GLY A 475 -29.14 -0.33 -19.46
N VAL A 476 -29.95 0.31 -20.31
CA VAL A 476 -29.55 1.44 -21.15
C VAL A 476 -30.37 2.68 -20.77
N LYS A 477 -29.84 3.86 -21.07
CA LYS A 477 -30.48 5.16 -20.78
C LYS A 477 -30.66 5.99 -22.06
N PRO A 478 -31.70 5.75 -22.87
CA PRO A 478 -31.88 6.43 -24.17
C PRO A 478 -32.02 7.96 -24.08
N ASP A 479 -32.37 8.47 -22.91
CA ASP A 479 -32.66 9.88 -22.65
C ASP A 479 -31.46 10.66 -22.11
N THR A 480 -30.46 9.99 -21.52
CA THR A 480 -29.23 10.63 -21.04
C THR A 480 -27.96 10.16 -21.75
N ALA A 481 -28.00 8.97 -22.38
CA ALA A 481 -26.91 8.43 -23.19
C ALA A 481 -27.11 8.70 -24.69
N SER A 482 -26.04 8.61 -25.47
CA SER A 482 -26.07 8.74 -26.93
C SER A 482 -25.97 7.36 -27.60
N PRO A 483 -26.57 7.16 -28.78
CA PRO A 483 -26.34 5.96 -29.57
C PRO A 483 -24.84 5.77 -29.89
N PRO A 484 -24.34 4.52 -29.95
CA PRO A 484 -25.05 3.28 -29.67
C PRO A 484 -25.29 3.07 -28.17
N LEU A 485 -26.56 2.82 -27.82
CA LEU A 485 -26.99 2.69 -26.43
C LEU A 485 -26.53 1.35 -25.86
N LYS A 486 -25.71 1.38 -24.81
CA LYS A 486 -25.08 0.18 -24.24
C LYS A 486 -25.17 0.17 -22.72
N SER A 487 -25.31 -1.02 -22.17
CA SER A 487 -25.07 -1.35 -20.77
C SER A 487 -23.62 -1.84 -20.58
N LEU A 488 -23.15 -1.96 -19.34
CA LEU A 488 -21.84 -2.57 -19.06
C LEU A 488 -21.83 -4.10 -19.31
N GLN A 489 -22.96 -4.78 -19.09
CA GLN A 489 -23.12 -6.21 -19.36
C GLN A 489 -24.01 -6.45 -20.58
N ILE A 490 -23.60 -7.36 -21.47
CA ILE A 490 -24.37 -7.73 -22.67
C ILE A 490 -25.67 -8.41 -22.26
N ARG A 491 -26.77 -7.89 -22.78
CA ARG A 491 -28.13 -8.29 -22.42
C ARG A 491 -28.69 -9.32 -23.40
N GLU A 492 -29.67 -10.09 -22.94
CA GLU A 492 -30.39 -11.04 -23.80
C GLU A 492 -31.11 -10.32 -24.95
N GLU A 493 -31.62 -9.12 -24.70
CA GLU A 493 -32.31 -8.29 -25.70
C GLU A 493 -31.37 -7.80 -26.80
N GLU A 494 -30.11 -7.50 -26.47
CA GLU A 494 -29.11 -7.08 -27.46
C GLU A 494 -28.76 -8.23 -28.41
N VAL A 495 -28.62 -9.44 -27.86
CA VAL A 495 -28.41 -10.66 -28.68
C VAL A 495 -29.63 -10.95 -29.55
N ALA A 496 -30.84 -10.85 -29.00
CA ALA A 496 -32.07 -11.06 -29.74
C ALA A 496 -32.27 -10.05 -30.88
N ALA A 497 -31.76 -8.82 -30.71
CA ALA A 497 -31.76 -7.78 -31.72
C ALA A 497 -30.64 -7.92 -32.77
N GLY A 498 -29.71 -8.88 -32.60
CA GLY A 498 -28.55 -9.06 -33.47
C GLY A 498 -27.44 -8.02 -33.25
N GLU A 499 -27.46 -7.32 -32.11
CA GLU A 499 -26.48 -6.29 -31.74
C GLU A 499 -25.24 -6.89 -31.04
N ALA A 500 -25.32 -8.15 -30.62
CA ALA A 500 -24.22 -8.90 -30.01
C ALA A 500 -24.31 -10.41 -30.33
N ASP A 501 -23.17 -11.10 -30.30
CA ASP A 501 -23.12 -12.55 -30.56
C ASP A 501 -23.79 -13.35 -29.44
N ALA A 502 -24.45 -14.46 -29.76
CA ALA A 502 -25.15 -15.29 -28.79
C ALA A 502 -24.24 -15.82 -27.66
N GLU A 503 -22.96 -16.10 -27.96
CA GLU A 503 -21.97 -16.54 -26.98
C GLU A 503 -21.57 -15.44 -25.98
N SER A 504 -21.81 -14.18 -26.34
CA SER A 504 -21.41 -13.00 -25.57
C SER A 504 -22.44 -12.61 -24.50
N VAL A 505 -23.65 -13.20 -24.52
CA VAL A 505 -24.71 -12.95 -23.52
C VAL A 505 -24.17 -13.10 -22.08
N ASP A 506 -24.65 -12.22 -21.20
CA ASP A 506 -24.18 -12.06 -19.81
C ASP A 506 -22.67 -11.70 -19.69
N GLY A 507 -21.99 -11.42 -20.81
CA GLY A 507 -20.60 -10.96 -20.83
C GLY A 507 -20.45 -9.55 -20.30
N VAL A 508 -19.45 -9.31 -19.45
CA VAL A 508 -19.13 -7.96 -18.95
C VAL A 508 -18.16 -7.32 -19.94
N ARG A 509 -18.53 -6.14 -20.45
CA ARG A 509 -17.70 -5.35 -21.39
C ARG A 509 -16.41 -4.89 -20.73
N MET A 510 -15.37 -4.71 -21.54
CA MET A 510 -14.09 -4.18 -21.10
C MET A 510 -14.22 -2.79 -20.48
N THR A 511 -15.14 -1.97 -20.98
CA THR A 511 -15.44 -0.63 -20.44
C THR A 511 -16.66 -0.02 -21.16
N MET A 512 -17.34 0.94 -20.54
CA MET A 512 -18.34 1.79 -21.22
C MET A 512 -17.69 3.01 -21.93
N PHE A 513 -16.46 3.37 -21.57
CA PHE A 513 -15.76 4.55 -22.10
C PHE A 513 -14.78 4.16 -23.22
N TYR A 514 -14.85 4.86 -24.35
CA TYR A 514 -14.05 4.54 -25.53
C TYR A 514 -13.73 5.80 -26.33
N TYR A 515 -12.79 5.70 -27.26
CA TYR A 515 -12.29 6.79 -28.09
C TYR A 515 -12.46 6.48 -29.58
N ASN A 516 -12.52 7.52 -30.41
CA ASN A 516 -12.36 7.38 -31.85
C ASN A 516 -10.88 7.30 -32.21
N CYS A 517 -10.32 6.09 -32.30
CA CYS A 517 -8.92 5.90 -32.70
C CYS A 517 -8.84 5.22 -34.08
N SER A 518 -8.05 5.80 -34.98
CA SER A 518 -7.73 5.19 -36.27
C SER A 518 -6.41 4.42 -36.19
N GLY A 519 -6.43 3.20 -35.66
CA GLY A 519 -5.38 2.19 -35.90
C GLY A 519 -4.79 1.47 -34.67
N PRO A 520 -3.92 0.47 -34.91
CA PRO A 520 -3.24 -0.30 -33.85
C PRO A 520 -2.21 0.56 -33.07
N LYS A 521 -1.63 -0.01 -32.00
CA LYS A 521 -0.58 0.64 -31.17
C LYS A 521 0.43 1.42 -32.03
N GLY A 522 0.42 2.76 -31.94
CA GLY A 522 1.36 3.65 -32.63
C GLY A 522 0.81 4.40 -33.88
N ALA A 523 -0.48 4.22 -34.22
CA ALA A 523 -1.17 4.98 -35.27
C ALA A 523 -1.63 6.39 -34.76
N PRO A 524 -2.05 7.35 -35.63
CA PRO A 524 -2.29 8.76 -35.24
C PRO A 524 -3.29 8.91 -34.08
N PRO A 525 -3.19 10.01 -33.29
CA PRO A 525 -3.84 10.10 -31.99
C PRO A 525 -5.35 9.92 -32.09
N CYS A 526 -5.91 9.24 -31.10
CA CYS A 526 -7.35 9.20 -30.89
C CYS A 526 -7.92 10.63 -30.91
N SER A 527 -9.11 10.79 -31.48
CA SER A 527 -9.79 12.09 -31.50
C SER A 527 -9.92 12.64 -30.08
N ASP A 528 -9.54 13.90 -29.90
CA ASP A 528 -9.75 14.66 -28.67
C ASP A 528 -11.17 15.27 -28.58
N ALA A 529 -11.96 15.12 -29.64
CA ALA A 529 -13.24 15.81 -29.81
C ALA A 529 -14.43 14.88 -30.14
N SER A 530 -14.20 13.58 -30.39
CA SER A 530 -15.27 12.65 -30.76
C SER A 530 -15.03 11.19 -30.35
N SER A 531 -16.12 10.51 -29.99
CA SER A 531 -16.15 9.06 -29.77
C SER A 531 -16.23 8.23 -31.05
N GLY A 532 -16.53 8.88 -32.19
CA GLY A 532 -16.88 8.24 -33.46
C GLY A 532 -18.39 8.26 -33.72
N HIS A 533 -19.20 8.44 -32.68
CA HIS A 533 -20.67 8.55 -32.76
C HIS A 533 -21.21 9.90 -32.30
N PHE A 534 -20.53 10.53 -31.34
CA PHE A 534 -20.93 11.81 -30.77
C PHE A 534 -19.71 12.68 -30.46
N ALA A 535 -19.94 13.97 -30.24
CA ALA A 535 -18.90 14.89 -29.79
C ALA A 535 -18.61 14.67 -28.29
N TRP A 536 -17.34 14.55 -27.93
CA TRP A 536 -16.89 14.44 -26.55
C TRP A 536 -15.48 14.99 -26.43
N ARG A 537 -15.24 15.85 -25.45
CA ARG A 537 -13.93 16.48 -25.25
C ARG A 537 -13.05 15.57 -24.39
N TYR A 538 -12.14 14.82 -24.99
CA TYR A 538 -11.17 13.99 -24.27
C TYR A 538 -9.96 14.82 -23.85
N SER A 539 -9.87 15.16 -22.56
CA SER A 539 -8.75 15.95 -22.02
C SER A 539 -7.45 15.15 -21.91
N GLU A 540 -7.52 13.82 -22.02
CA GLU A 540 -6.42 12.90 -21.74
C GLU A 540 -6.17 11.89 -22.88
N ALA A 541 -6.77 12.11 -24.07
CA ALA A 541 -6.66 11.17 -25.20
C ALA A 541 -5.22 11.00 -25.71
N ASP A 542 -4.39 12.03 -25.62
CA ASP A 542 -2.96 11.98 -25.97
C ASP A 542 -2.15 11.05 -25.06
N LYS A 543 -2.71 10.68 -23.90
CA LYS A 543 -2.06 9.83 -22.90
C LYS A 543 -2.47 8.36 -22.97
N CYS A 544 -3.51 7.98 -23.72
CA CYS A 544 -3.94 6.57 -23.77
C CYS A 544 -2.89 5.65 -24.43
N HIS A 545 -2.06 6.18 -25.34
CA HIS A 545 -0.96 5.44 -25.97
C HIS A 545 0.30 5.42 -25.10
N LYS A 546 0.33 6.24 -24.04
CA LYS A 546 1.50 6.36 -23.20
C LYS A 546 1.62 5.15 -22.28
N PRO A 547 2.84 4.68 -22.09
CA PRO A 547 3.13 3.45 -21.40
C PRO A 547 3.03 3.58 -19.87
N PHE A 548 1.83 3.58 -19.30
CA PHE A 548 1.64 3.72 -17.85
C PHE A 548 1.15 2.44 -17.17
N GLY A 549 1.80 2.03 -16.07
CA GLY A 549 1.27 1.17 -14.98
C GLY A 549 0.90 -0.28 -15.31
N GLY A 550 0.30 -0.49 -16.47
CA GLY A 550 -0.18 -1.71 -17.10
C GLY A 550 -0.41 -1.39 -18.58
N PRO A 551 -1.10 -2.24 -19.35
CA PRO A 551 -1.43 -1.86 -20.71
C PRO A 551 -2.55 -0.80 -20.70
N THR A 552 -2.19 0.48 -20.78
CA THR A 552 -3.11 1.56 -21.19
C THR A 552 -3.65 1.19 -22.57
N TRP A 553 -4.88 0.70 -22.58
CA TRP A 553 -5.58 0.34 -23.79
C TRP A 553 -6.30 1.59 -24.27
N CYS A 554 -5.84 2.19 -25.37
CA CYS A 554 -6.71 3.07 -26.13
C CYS A 554 -7.90 2.24 -26.59
N MET A 555 -9.01 2.36 -25.86
CA MET A 555 -10.21 1.57 -26.10
C MET A 555 -10.91 2.13 -27.31
N THR A 556 -10.77 1.48 -28.46
CA THR A 556 -11.75 1.63 -29.53
C THR A 556 -13.08 1.08 -29.05
N GLU A 557 -14.17 1.47 -29.71
CA GLU A 557 -15.49 0.94 -29.38
C GLU A 557 -15.54 -0.61 -29.45
N THR A 558 -14.89 -1.21 -30.45
CA THR A 558 -14.78 -2.67 -30.58
C THR A 558 -14.05 -3.30 -29.39
N MET A 559 -12.95 -2.69 -28.92
CA MET A 559 -12.22 -3.18 -27.75
C MET A 559 -13.03 -3.01 -26.47
N ALA A 560 -13.73 -1.88 -26.31
CA ALA A 560 -14.61 -1.61 -25.19
C ALA A 560 -15.75 -2.65 -25.10
N ASN A 561 -16.30 -3.07 -26.25
CA ASN A 561 -17.34 -4.10 -26.34
C ASN A 561 -16.85 -5.53 -26.06
N ALA A 562 -15.55 -5.79 -26.04
CA ALA A 562 -15.03 -7.13 -25.83
C ALA A 562 -15.34 -7.64 -24.42
N THR A 563 -15.46 -8.96 -24.25
CA THR A 563 -15.84 -9.59 -22.96
C THR A 563 -14.86 -10.68 -22.51
N TYR A 564 -13.66 -10.73 -23.10
CA TYR A 564 -12.69 -11.81 -22.85
C TYR A 564 -12.03 -11.73 -21.47
N ARG A 565 -12.10 -10.58 -20.79
CA ARG A 565 -11.36 -10.37 -19.54
C ARG A 565 -12.13 -10.88 -18.33
N GLY A 566 -11.70 -12.02 -17.81
CA GLY A 566 -12.30 -12.68 -16.65
C GLY A 566 -12.32 -11.87 -15.35
N PHE A 567 -11.36 -10.95 -15.15
CA PHE A 567 -11.27 -10.10 -13.95
C PHE A 567 -12.44 -9.11 -13.81
N ASN A 568 -13.14 -8.77 -14.89
CA ASN A 568 -14.26 -7.83 -14.82
C ASN A 568 -15.51 -8.44 -14.17
N TYR A 569 -15.61 -9.77 -14.13
CA TYR A 569 -16.85 -10.47 -13.75
C TYR A 569 -17.09 -10.49 -12.23
N PRO A 570 -16.12 -10.84 -11.36
CA PRO A 570 -16.32 -10.92 -9.91
C PRO A 570 -16.91 -9.64 -9.28
N HIS A 571 -16.45 -8.46 -9.74
CA HIS A 571 -16.95 -7.17 -9.27
C HIS A 571 -18.46 -7.01 -9.52
N GLN A 572 -18.92 -7.40 -10.72
CA GLN A 572 -20.31 -7.26 -11.12
C GLN A 572 -21.19 -8.38 -10.58
N ILE A 573 -20.66 -9.60 -10.41
CA ILE A 573 -21.33 -10.69 -9.67
C ILE A 573 -21.68 -10.21 -8.25
N SER A 574 -20.77 -9.49 -7.61
CA SER A 574 -20.98 -8.96 -6.26
C SER A 574 -22.14 -7.97 -6.16
N SER A 575 -22.43 -7.20 -7.22
CA SER A 575 -23.58 -6.29 -7.27
C SER A 575 -24.90 -7.07 -7.26
N TYR A 576 -25.05 -8.09 -8.12
CA TYR A 576 -26.22 -8.97 -8.11
C TYR A 576 -26.35 -9.74 -6.80
N TRP A 577 -25.22 -10.21 -6.27
CA TRP A 577 -25.18 -10.97 -5.03
C TRP A 577 -25.61 -10.16 -3.81
N ALA A 578 -25.21 -8.88 -3.73
CA ALA A 578 -25.70 -7.97 -2.71
C ALA A 578 -27.22 -7.81 -2.78
N MET A 579 -27.77 -7.58 -3.97
CA MET A 579 -29.21 -7.38 -4.14
C MET A 579 -30.04 -8.66 -3.95
N TYR A 580 -29.47 -9.84 -4.23
CA TYR A 580 -30.09 -11.11 -3.80
C TYR A 580 -30.29 -11.12 -2.27
N HIS A 581 -29.25 -10.78 -1.50
CA HIS A 581 -29.37 -10.74 -0.05
C HIS A 581 -30.39 -9.70 0.45
N VAL A 582 -30.40 -8.51 -0.14
CA VAL A 582 -31.39 -7.47 0.18
C VAL A 582 -32.80 -7.98 -0.10
N ALA A 583 -33.08 -8.45 -1.32
CA ALA A 583 -34.41 -8.88 -1.73
C ALA A 583 -34.89 -10.15 -1.00
N ARG A 584 -33.98 -11.06 -0.63
CA ARG A 584 -34.33 -12.35 -0.02
C ARG A 584 -34.50 -12.28 1.50
N HIS A 585 -33.72 -11.43 2.16
CA HIS A 585 -33.55 -11.49 3.62
C HIS A 585 -33.87 -10.18 4.34
N THR A 586 -34.28 -9.12 3.61
CA THR A 586 -34.71 -7.85 4.21
C THR A 586 -36.11 -7.47 3.72
N THR A 587 -36.67 -6.39 4.28
CA THR A 587 -37.93 -5.78 3.82
C THR A 587 -37.69 -4.54 2.95
N LEU A 588 -36.44 -4.25 2.59
CA LEU A 588 -36.11 -3.10 1.76
C LEU A 588 -36.65 -3.31 0.33
N PRO A 589 -37.20 -2.27 -0.30
CA PRO A 589 -37.75 -2.38 -1.64
C PRO A 589 -36.65 -2.64 -2.67
N THR A 590 -36.94 -3.53 -3.62
CA THR A 590 -36.08 -3.84 -4.78
C THR A 590 -36.91 -3.84 -6.06
N VAL A 591 -36.28 -3.51 -7.18
CA VAL A 591 -36.91 -3.44 -8.52
C VAL A 591 -37.24 -4.83 -9.04
N ARG A 592 -36.36 -5.81 -8.78
CA ARG A 592 -36.55 -7.22 -9.14
C ARG A 592 -36.72 -8.07 -7.89
N ASP A 593 -37.27 -9.26 -8.06
CA ASP A 593 -37.33 -10.25 -6.98
C ASP A 593 -35.95 -10.90 -6.75
N TRP A 594 -35.81 -11.56 -5.60
CA TRP A 594 -34.57 -12.24 -5.22
C TRP A 594 -34.16 -13.32 -6.22
N HIS A 595 -35.13 -13.97 -6.88
CA HIS A 595 -34.87 -15.06 -7.81
C HIS A 595 -34.13 -14.52 -9.05
N TRP A 596 -34.55 -13.38 -9.56
CA TRP A 596 -33.90 -12.70 -10.68
C TRP A 596 -32.45 -12.33 -10.36
N TYR A 597 -32.18 -11.75 -9.18
CA TYR A 597 -30.80 -11.37 -8.80
C TYR A 597 -29.89 -12.60 -8.67
N LEU A 598 -30.35 -13.68 -8.02
CA LEU A 598 -29.56 -14.90 -7.89
C LEU A 598 -29.34 -15.60 -9.23
N TYR A 599 -30.37 -15.64 -10.07
CA TYR A 599 -30.27 -16.15 -11.45
C TYR A 599 -29.19 -15.38 -12.22
N ARG A 600 -29.21 -14.05 -12.21
CA ARG A 600 -28.22 -13.22 -12.90
C ARG A 600 -26.82 -13.35 -12.31
N ALA A 601 -26.68 -13.42 -10.99
CA ALA A 601 -25.40 -13.70 -10.34
C ALA A 601 -24.81 -15.04 -10.82
N GLY A 602 -25.63 -16.10 -10.86
CA GLY A 602 -25.21 -17.42 -11.33
C GLY A 602 -24.85 -17.46 -12.81
N LYS A 603 -25.66 -16.85 -13.68
CA LYS A 603 -25.38 -16.72 -15.12
C LYS A 603 -24.09 -15.96 -15.40
N THR A 604 -23.86 -14.86 -14.68
CA THR A 604 -22.63 -14.07 -14.78
C THR A 604 -21.42 -14.88 -14.26
N ALA A 605 -21.58 -15.63 -13.17
CA ALA A 605 -20.52 -16.51 -12.64
C ALA A 605 -20.11 -17.64 -13.61
N LEU A 606 -21.02 -18.14 -14.44
CA LEU A 606 -20.67 -19.11 -15.49
C LEU A 606 -19.67 -18.52 -16.51
N LYS A 607 -19.68 -17.21 -16.74
CA LYS A 607 -18.76 -16.54 -17.68
C LYS A 607 -17.31 -16.49 -17.18
N LEU A 608 -17.04 -16.84 -15.92
CA LEU A 608 -15.66 -17.06 -15.44
C LEU A 608 -14.95 -18.18 -16.21
N GLY A 609 -15.70 -19.09 -16.85
CA GLY A 609 -15.19 -20.14 -17.70
C GLY A 609 -14.17 -21.05 -17.00
N THR A 610 -13.24 -21.61 -17.79
CA THR A 610 -12.20 -22.52 -17.29
C THR A 610 -10.81 -21.89 -17.37
N SER A 611 -10.65 -20.66 -16.85
CA SER A 611 -9.34 -20.00 -16.75
C SER A 611 -8.35 -20.84 -15.95
N ASN A 612 -7.05 -20.69 -16.27
CA ASN A 612 -5.97 -21.35 -15.52
C ASN A 612 -5.45 -20.51 -14.35
N VAL A 613 -5.91 -19.26 -14.22
CA VAL A 613 -5.55 -18.35 -13.13
C VAL A 613 -6.75 -18.08 -12.25
N GLY A 614 -6.49 -17.87 -10.96
CA GLY A 614 -7.45 -17.29 -10.03
C GLY A 614 -7.78 -15.84 -10.41
N PHE A 615 -8.99 -15.40 -10.10
CA PHE A 615 -9.43 -14.02 -10.26
C PHE A 615 -9.59 -13.31 -8.91
N MET A 616 -9.37 -12.00 -8.93
CA MET A 616 -9.67 -11.14 -7.78
C MET A 616 -11.15 -11.17 -7.43
N ASP A 617 -11.46 -11.16 -6.13
CA ASP A 617 -12.80 -11.33 -5.58
C ASP A 617 -13.51 -12.62 -6.02
N GLY A 618 -12.76 -13.61 -6.53
CA GLY A 618 -13.30 -14.81 -7.16
C GLY A 618 -14.10 -15.70 -6.21
N THR A 619 -13.92 -15.61 -4.87
CA THR A 619 -14.78 -16.41 -3.98
C THR A 619 -16.24 -16.00 -3.97
N VAL A 620 -16.60 -14.84 -4.53
CA VAL A 620 -18.01 -14.51 -4.76
C VAL A 620 -18.73 -15.61 -5.56
N ALA A 621 -18.04 -16.29 -6.48
CA ALA A 621 -18.62 -17.41 -7.23
C ALA A 621 -18.94 -18.61 -6.32
N ARG A 622 -18.14 -18.85 -5.27
CA ARG A 622 -18.41 -19.91 -4.28
C ARG A 622 -19.62 -19.54 -3.43
N GLU A 623 -19.75 -18.29 -3.03
CA GLU A 623 -20.91 -17.79 -2.27
C GLU A 623 -22.20 -17.91 -3.08
N VAL A 624 -22.16 -17.52 -4.37
CA VAL A 624 -23.29 -17.69 -5.30
C VAL A 624 -23.63 -19.16 -5.49
N LEU A 625 -22.63 -20.05 -5.67
CA LEU A 625 -22.87 -21.49 -5.77
C LEU A 625 -23.60 -22.04 -4.54
N ALA A 626 -23.20 -21.62 -3.34
CA ALA A 626 -23.85 -22.07 -2.10
C ALA A 626 -25.34 -21.72 -2.09
N ALA A 627 -25.71 -20.50 -2.49
CA ALA A 627 -27.12 -20.11 -2.61
C ALA A 627 -27.86 -20.85 -3.73
N LEU A 628 -27.23 -21.07 -4.89
CA LEU A 628 -27.84 -21.83 -5.99
C LEU A 628 -28.16 -23.27 -5.59
N LEU A 629 -27.27 -23.93 -4.83
CA LEU A 629 -27.49 -25.28 -4.32
C LEU A 629 -28.60 -25.29 -3.28
N LEU A 630 -28.60 -24.34 -2.33
CA LEU A 630 -29.63 -24.23 -1.30
C LEU A 630 -31.03 -24.03 -1.89
N GLU A 631 -31.18 -23.10 -2.83
CA GLU A 631 -32.46 -22.85 -3.50
C GLU A 631 -32.84 -24.01 -4.44
N GLY A 632 -31.85 -24.73 -4.97
CA GLY A 632 -32.05 -25.98 -5.72
C GLY A 632 -32.62 -27.10 -4.85
N GLU A 633 -32.10 -27.30 -3.64
CA GLU A 633 -32.63 -28.23 -2.64
C GLU A 633 -34.05 -27.85 -2.19
N ALA A 634 -34.37 -26.56 -2.19
CA ALA A 634 -35.72 -26.04 -1.97
C ALA A 634 -36.68 -26.24 -3.16
N GLY A 635 -36.24 -26.88 -4.24
CA GLY A 635 -37.07 -27.27 -5.39
C GLY A 635 -36.95 -26.37 -6.61
N ASN A 636 -36.07 -25.35 -6.61
CA ASN A 636 -35.86 -24.52 -7.78
C ASN A 636 -34.95 -25.21 -8.82
N THR A 637 -35.56 -25.88 -9.80
CA THR A 637 -34.85 -26.67 -10.82
C THR A 637 -33.98 -25.81 -11.74
N THR A 638 -34.37 -24.57 -12.02
CA THR A 638 -33.56 -23.65 -12.85
C THR A 638 -32.28 -23.25 -12.14
N LEU A 639 -32.35 -22.83 -10.88
CA LEU A 639 -31.17 -22.48 -10.09
C LEU A 639 -30.30 -23.71 -9.80
N ALA A 640 -30.91 -24.87 -9.55
CA ALA A 640 -30.19 -26.15 -9.39
C ALA A 640 -29.35 -26.48 -10.64
N ALA A 641 -29.89 -26.28 -11.84
CA ALA A 641 -29.17 -26.53 -13.09
C ALA A 641 -27.95 -25.59 -13.24
N ILE A 642 -28.11 -24.30 -12.93
CA ILE A 642 -27.01 -23.33 -12.93
C ILE A 642 -25.95 -23.71 -11.88
N GLY A 643 -26.37 -24.09 -10.67
CA GLY A 643 -25.48 -24.53 -9.60
C GLY A 643 -24.66 -25.77 -10.00
N ALA A 644 -25.29 -26.76 -10.63
CA ALA A 644 -24.61 -27.95 -11.13
C ALA A 644 -23.55 -27.62 -12.20
N GLN A 645 -23.88 -26.73 -13.13
CA GLN A 645 -22.95 -26.26 -14.16
C GLN A 645 -21.77 -25.50 -13.56
N LEU A 646 -22.05 -24.55 -12.66
CA LEU A 646 -21.02 -23.74 -12.01
C LEU A 646 -20.07 -24.62 -11.18
N ARG A 647 -20.60 -25.56 -10.38
CA ARG A 647 -19.78 -26.50 -9.62
C ARG A 647 -18.84 -27.30 -10.51
N GLY A 648 -19.35 -27.84 -11.62
CA GLY A 648 -18.54 -28.61 -12.58
C GLY A 648 -17.45 -27.75 -13.26
N GLN A 649 -17.76 -26.49 -13.57
CA GLN A 649 -16.79 -25.54 -14.10
C GLN A 649 -15.67 -25.24 -13.09
N MET A 650 -16.02 -24.93 -11.83
CA MET A 650 -15.05 -24.59 -10.81
C MET A 650 -14.19 -25.80 -10.40
N GLN A 651 -14.75 -27.01 -10.45
CA GLN A 651 -13.97 -28.25 -10.27
C GLN A 651 -12.87 -28.39 -11.35
N ARG A 652 -13.18 -28.07 -12.61
CA ARG A 652 -12.18 -28.11 -13.70
C ARG A 652 -11.08 -27.06 -13.51
N ARG A 653 -11.41 -25.86 -13.02
CA ARG A 653 -10.41 -24.83 -12.68
C ARG A 653 -9.50 -25.32 -11.55
N GLN A 654 -10.09 -25.82 -10.46
CA GLN A 654 -9.37 -26.33 -9.31
C GLN A 654 -8.40 -27.46 -9.68
N GLN A 655 -8.83 -28.42 -10.51
CA GLN A 655 -7.96 -29.51 -10.97
C GLN A 655 -6.72 -29.01 -11.72
N ARG A 656 -6.81 -27.88 -12.44
CA ARG A 656 -5.66 -27.25 -13.09
C ARG A 656 -4.78 -26.51 -12.07
N TRP A 657 -5.39 -25.77 -11.15
CA TRP A 657 -4.67 -25.06 -10.09
C TRP A 657 -3.87 -26.01 -9.18
N ALA A 658 -4.37 -27.22 -8.96
CA ALA A 658 -3.70 -28.24 -8.16
C ALA A 658 -2.32 -28.68 -8.70
N VAL A 659 -2.05 -28.46 -9.99
CA VAL A 659 -0.81 -28.89 -10.66
C VAL A 659 -0.02 -27.73 -11.29
N THR A 660 -0.58 -26.52 -11.27
CA THR A 660 0.06 -25.34 -11.86
C THR A 660 0.85 -24.61 -10.78
N PRO A 661 2.15 -24.32 -10.99
CA PRO A 661 2.90 -23.44 -10.08
C PRO A 661 2.32 -22.02 -10.09
N HIS A 662 2.08 -21.47 -8.90
CA HIS A 662 1.59 -20.09 -8.67
C HIS A 662 0.41 -19.64 -9.58
N PRO A 663 -0.75 -20.31 -9.56
CA PRO A 663 -1.87 -20.06 -10.50
C PRO A 663 -2.70 -18.80 -10.15
N TYR A 664 -2.03 -17.69 -9.83
CA TYR A 664 -2.67 -16.56 -9.14
C TYR A 664 -2.62 -15.21 -9.89
N GLY A 665 -1.78 -15.06 -10.92
CA GLY A 665 -1.46 -13.72 -11.47
C GLY A 665 -1.89 -13.51 -12.92
N SER A 666 -2.29 -12.27 -13.23
CA SER A 666 -2.40 -11.73 -14.59
C SER A 666 -1.03 -11.28 -15.14
N GLU A 667 -0.16 -10.75 -14.28
CA GLU A 667 1.18 -10.25 -14.65
C GLU A 667 2.31 -10.91 -13.83
N PHE A 668 2.16 -11.07 -12.51
CA PHE A 668 3.21 -11.61 -11.63
C PHE A 668 2.67 -12.67 -10.64
N GLY A 669 3.50 -13.66 -10.30
CA GLY A 669 3.13 -14.72 -9.35
C GLY A 669 2.83 -14.23 -7.92
N PHE A 670 3.36 -13.06 -7.54
CA PHE A 670 3.25 -12.46 -6.20
C PHE A 670 2.19 -11.37 -6.07
N ASP A 671 1.34 -11.16 -7.07
CA ASP A 671 0.49 -9.96 -7.20
C ASP A 671 -0.81 -9.96 -6.38
N THR A 672 -0.95 -10.84 -5.37
CA THR A 672 -2.19 -11.01 -4.56
C THR A 672 -3.54 -11.05 -5.29
N THR A 673 -3.57 -11.24 -6.62
CA THR A 673 -4.76 -11.10 -7.44
C THR A 673 -5.72 -12.27 -7.27
N GLY A 674 -5.26 -13.52 -7.46
CA GLY A 674 -6.12 -14.71 -7.51
C GLY A 674 -5.96 -15.71 -6.35
N GLN A 675 -5.09 -15.43 -5.39
CA GLN A 675 -4.73 -16.38 -4.32
C GLN A 675 -5.94 -16.74 -3.46
N GLU A 676 -6.81 -15.77 -3.18
CA GLU A 676 -8.03 -15.96 -2.41
C GLU A 676 -8.96 -16.99 -3.07
N GLU A 677 -9.30 -16.83 -4.34
CA GLU A 677 -10.13 -17.76 -5.10
C GLU A 677 -9.52 -19.17 -5.09
N VAL A 678 -8.21 -19.25 -5.37
CA VAL A 678 -7.52 -20.55 -5.44
C VAL A 678 -7.51 -21.26 -4.10
N VAL A 679 -7.31 -20.55 -2.98
CA VAL A 679 -7.41 -21.15 -1.63
C VAL A 679 -8.82 -21.69 -1.40
N VAL A 680 -9.84 -20.86 -1.62
CA VAL A 680 -11.22 -21.22 -1.29
C VAL A 680 -11.69 -22.43 -2.08
N TRP A 681 -11.39 -22.51 -3.38
CA TRP A 681 -11.83 -23.65 -4.19
C TRP A 681 -11.02 -24.92 -3.96
N ASN A 682 -9.73 -24.82 -3.65
CA ASN A 682 -8.96 -25.99 -3.24
C ASN A 682 -9.52 -26.58 -1.93
N LEU A 683 -9.84 -25.73 -0.94
CA LEU A 683 -10.51 -26.19 0.29
C LEU A 683 -11.88 -26.79 0.00
N TYR A 684 -12.69 -26.14 -0.85
CA TYR A 684 -14.04 -26.63 -1.22
C TYR A 684 -14.00 -28.04 -1.82
N PHE A 685 -12.98 -28.37 -2.63
CA PHE A 685 -12.80 -29.70 -3.22
C PHE A 685 -11.84 -30.63 -2.45
N GLY A 686 -11.49 -30.28 -1.20
CA GLY A 686 -10.71 -31.13 -0.29
C GLY A 686 -9.20 -31.22 -0.58
N ASN A 687 -8.63 -30.28 -1.33
CA ASN A 687 -7.19 -30.18 -1.59
C ASN A 687 -6.50 -29.19 -0.63
N GLU A 688 -6.37 -29.60 0.64
CA GLU A 688 -5.72 -28.78 1.67
C GLU A 688 -4.24 -28.49 1.38
N THR A 689 -3.55 -29.41 0.69
CA THR A 689 -2.14 -29.25 0.32
C THR A 689 -1.94 -28.05 -0.61
N ALA A 690 -2.70 -27.95 -1.70
CA ALA A 690 -2.60 -26.82 -2.63
C ALA A 690 -3.08 -25.50 -2.01
N ALA A 691 -4.11 -25.56 -1.14
CA ALA A 691 -4.54 -24.41 -0.38
C ALA A 691 -3.44 -23.89 0.56
N LYS A 692 -2.79 -24.81 1.31
CA LYS A 692 -1.68 -24.46 2.22
C LYS A 692 -0.51 -23.87 1.45
N LEU A 693 -0.12 -24.45 0.32
CA LEU A 693 0.96 -23.91 -0.53
C LEU A 693 0.65 -22.47 -0.97
N THR A 694 -0.60 -22.18 -1.33
CA THR A 694 -1.04 -20.82 -1.69
C THR A 694 -0.94 -19.85 -0.50
N VAL A 695 -1.37 -20.28 0.69
CA VAL A 695 -1.27 -19.47 1.91
C VAL A 695 0.19 -19.24 2.32
N ASP A 696 1.02 -20.28 2.32
CA ASP A 696 2.45 -20.17 2.61
C ASP A 696 3.14 -19.20 1.66
N HIS A 697 2.76 -19.25 0.39
CA HIS A 697 3.25 -18.35 -0.63
C HIS A 697 2.86 -16.89 -0.33
N VAL A 698 1.60 -16.56 -0.03
CA VAL A 698 1.21 -15.19 0.39
C VAL A 698 1.97 -14.74 1.64
N LEU A 699 2.12 -15.64 2.60
CA LEU A 699 2.78 -15.35 3.88
C LEU A 699 4.29 -15.12 3.76
N SER A 700 4.95 -15.65 2.72
CA SER A 700 6.38 -15.35 2.48
C SER A 700 6.61 -13.87 2.19
N TYR A 701 5.56 -13.14 1.84
CA TYR A 701 5.71 -11.83 1.24
C TYR A 701 4.70 -10.81 1.81
N MET A 702 4.00 -11.25 2.87
CA MET A 702 3.18 -10.46 3.77
C MET A 702 4.02 -9.94 4.94
N ARG A 703 4.01 -8.64 5.14
CA ARG A 703 4.79 -7.97 6.18
C ARG A 703 4.22 -8.24 7.56
N SER A 704 5.11 -8.52 8.51
CA SER A 704 4.78 -8.66 9.92
C SER A 704 5.69 -7.78 10.78
N SER A 705 5.71 -6.48 10.49
CA SER A 705 6.45 -5.48 11.27
C SER A 705 5.54 -4.80 12.30
N PRO A 706 6.08 -4.34 13.45
CA PRO A 706 5.32 -3.60 14.48
C PRO A 706 4.87 -2.18 14.10
N THR A 707 4.16 -2.05 12.98
CA THR A 707 3.72 -0.76 12.45
C THR A 707 2.43 -0.89 11.63
N TRP A 708 1.45 -0.05 11.93
CA TRP A 708 0.12 -0.02 11.30
C TRP A 708 0.10 -0.05 9.76
N PRO A 709 1.01 0.61 9.03
CA PRO A 709 0.84 0.72 7.59
C PRO A 709 1.26 -0.52 6.80
N TYR A 710 2.10 -1.35 7.39
CA TYR A 710 2.73 -2.48 6.69
C TYR A 710 2.24 -3.81 7.25
N HIS A 711 1.88 -3.85 8.53
CA HIS A 711 1.50 -5.09 9.19
C HIS A 711 0.28 -5.75 8.52
N GLY A 712 0.43 -7.02 8.14
CA GLY A 712 -0.62 -7.80 7.47
C GLY A 712 -0.80 -7.47 5.98
N GLY A 713 -0.08 -6.47 5.46
CA GLY A 713 -0.12 -6.12 4.04
C GLY A 713 0.94 -6.88 3.25
N ALA A 714 0.51 -7.67 2.27
CA ALA A 714 1.36 -8.16 1.18
C ALA A 714 2.03 -7.00 0.44
N ARG A 715 3.15 -7.26 -0.21
CA ARG A 715 3.67 -6.32 -1.20
C ARG A 715 2.98 -6.55 -2.53
N SER A 716 2.38 -5.50 -3.10
CA SER A 716 1.97 -5.47 -4.50
C SER A 716 2.79 -4.45 -5.27
N TRP A 717 2.82 -4.60 -6.60
CA TRP A 717 3.51 -3.73 -7.55
C TRP A 717 2.51 -3.27 -8.63
N GLY A 718 2.46 -1.98 -8.97
CA GLY A 718 1.71 -1.47 -10.12
C GLY A 718 0.39 -0.77 -9.79
N ASP A 719 -0.30 -1.11 -8.69
CA ASP A 719 -1.66 -0.62 -8.43
C ASP A 719 -1.81 0.91 -8.41
N VAL A 720 -0.89 1.66 -7.78
CA VAL A 720 -0.96 3.13 -7.83
C VAL A 720 -0.64 3.68 -9.21
N GLY A 721 0.11 2.96 -10.03
CA GLY A 721 0.30 3.29 -11.44
C GLY A 721 -0.94 3.01 -12.29
N ASN A 722 -1.69 1.96 -11.94
CA ASN A 722 -2.93 1.56 -12.63
C ASN A 722 -4.14 2.38 -12.18
N ASN A 723 -4.18 2.80 -10.91
CA ASN A 723 -5.39 3.28 -10.23
C ASN A 723 -5.24 4.68 -9.62
N GLY A 724 -4.01 5.19 -9.44
CA GLY A 724 -3.73 6.46 -8.77
C GLY A 724 -3.56 7.67 -9.70
N LYS A 725 -4.16 8.80 -9.32
CA LYS A 725 -4.08 10.09 -10.06
C LYS A 725 -2.65 10.52 -10.40
N TYR A 726 -1.79 10.58 -9.39
CA TYR A 726 -0.48 11.24 -9.54
C TYR A 726 0.48 10.48 -10.44
N LEU A 727 0.44 9.15 -10.51
CA LEU A 727 1.27 8.42 -11.48
C LEU A 727 0.67 8.43 -12.90
N ALA A 728 -0.67 8.47 -13.01
CA ALA A 728 -1.37 8.49 -14.29
C ALA A 728 -1.26 9.84 -15.04
N THR A 729 -1.17 10.96 -14.32
CA THR A 729 -1.24 12.31 -14.93
C THR A 729 0.01 12.69 -15.76
N PHE A 730 1.18 12.07 -15.49
CA PHE A 730 2.50 12.66 -15.80
C PHE A 730 3.34 12.07 -16.95
N GLY A 731 2.94 10.98 -17.60
CA GLY A 731 3.51 10.54 -18.88
C GLY A 731 4.76 9.66 -18.86
N THR A 732 4.99 8.78 -17.89
CA THR A 732 6.24 7.96 -17.79
C THR A 732 6.41 6.96 -18.94
N GLY A 733 7.64 6.70 -19.40
CA GLY A 733 7.99 5.95 -20.62
C GLY A 733 8.07 4.40 -20.49
N VAL A 734 8.10 3.67 -21.62
CA VAL A 734 8.15 2.17 -21.67
C VAL A 734 9.44 1.65 -21.05
N GLN A 735 10.54 2.40 -21.22
CA GLN A 735 11.87 2.02 -20.75
C GLN A 735 11.97 2.07 -19.22
N ASP A 736 11.04 2.76 -18.55
CA ASP A 736 11.02 2.98 -17.10
C ASP A 736 10.13 1.95 -16.36
N ARG A 737 9.37 1.13 -17.08
CA ARG A 737 8.40 0.18 -16.51
C ARG A 737 9.00 -1.09 -15.92
N GLY A 738 10.29 -1.33 -16.16
CA GLY A 738 11.03 -2.44 -15.53
C GLY A 738 11.53 -2.15 -14.12
N GLN A 739 11.33 -0.93 -13.59
CA GLN A 739 12.00 -0.47 -12.36
C GLN A 739 11.10 0.26 -11.35
N MET A 740 9.79 0.39 -11.60
CA MET A 740 8.88 1.08 -10.67
C MET A 740 8.26 0.13 -9.65
N ARG A 741 8.80 0.20 -8.44
CA ARG A 741 8.28 -0.40 -7.20
C ARG A 741 6.86 0.18 -6.90
N ALA A 742 6.01 -0.41 -6.02
CA ALA A 742 4.70 0.19 -5.67
C ALA A 742 4.26 0.29 -4.20
N PRO A 743 3.43 1.28 -3.80
CA PRO A 743 2.96 1.39 -2.42
C PRO A 743 1.73 0.51 -2.19
N ARG A 744 1.79 -0.21 -1.08
CA ARG A 744 0.69 -0.75 -0.27
C ARG A 744 -0.68 -0.95 -0.94
N ALA A 745 -0.96 -2.24 -1.14
CA ALA A 745 -2.26 -2.85 -0.94
C ALA A 745 -3.00 -2.31 0.29
N SER A 746 -4.28 -2.02 0.08
CA SER A 746 -5.33 -2.02 1.11
C SER A 746 -5.29 -3.31 1.94
N PRO A 747 -5.32 -3.23 3.27
CA PRO A 747 -6.24 -4.05 4.03
C PRO A 747 -7.57 -3.29 4.01
N THR A 748 -8.41 -3.52 3.00
CA THR A 748 -9.72 -2.85 2.83
C THR A 748 -9.71 -1.31 2.71
N THR A 749 -10.45 -0.83 1.72
CA THR A 749 -10.75 0.56 1.35
C THR A 749 -11.26 1.41 2.52
N VAL A 750 -10.65 2.56 2.86
CA VAL A 750 -11.36 3.72 3.47
C VAL A 750 -10.69 5.06 3.11
N CYS A 751 -11.49 5.93 2.51
CA CYS A 751 -11.19 7.31 2.13
C CYS A 751 -10.99 8.24 3.35
N GLY A 752 -10.01 9.15 3.29
CA GLY A 752 -9.73 10.14 4.33
C GLY A 752 -10.81 11.22 4.45
N LEU A 753 -11.04 11.73 5.67
CA LEU A 753 -11.92 12.86 5.96
C LEU A 753 -11.13 13.98 6.66
N THR A 754 -11.50 15.22 6.34
CA THR A 754 -11.28 16.41 7.19
C THR A 754 -12.66 16.99 7.48
N PRO A 755 -12.96 17.44 8.71
CA PRO A 755 -14.28 17.94 9.10
C PRO A 755 -14.49 19.43 8.72
N PRO A 756 -15.73 19.88 8.44
CA PRO A 756 -16.07 21.32 8.44
C PRO A 756 -16.25 21.85 9.89
N PRO A 757 -16.08 23.17 10.12
CA PRO A 757 -16.13 23.75 11.46
C PRO A 757 -17.54 23.77 12.06
N PRO A 758 -17.69 23.81 13.40
CA PRO A 758 -18.98 23.76 14.06
C PRO A 758 -19.76 25.08 13.89
N THR A 759 -21.00 24.99 13.41
CA THR A 759 -22.00 26.06 13.51
C THR A 759 -22.47 26.25 14.96
N PRO A 760 -22.74 27.50 15.41
CA PRO A 760 -23.08 27.78 16.81
C PRO A 760 -24.52 27.34 17.16
N PRO A 761 -24.81 27.08 18.46
CA PRO A 761 -26.11 26.57 18.90
C PRO A 761 -27.22 27.61 18.72
N ARG A 762 -28.32 27.20 18.07
CA ARG A 762 -29.57 27.97 18.09
C ARG A 762 -30.20 27.92 19.49
N VAL A 763 -30.54 29.09 19.99
CA VAL A 763 -31.29 29.36 21.23
C VAL A 763 -32.69 28.73 21.15
N PRO A 764 -33.22 28.12 22.24
CA PRO A 764 -34.59 27.66 22.27
C PRO A 764 -35.56 28.83 22.52
N SER A 765 -36.50 29.03 21.62
CA SER A 765 -37.67 29.89 21.85
C SER A 765 -38.84 29.07 22.37
N SER A 766 -39.37 29.46 23.52
CA SER A 766 -40.69 29.09 24.05
C SER A 766 -41.43 30.39 24.40
N PRO A 767 -42.75 30.40 24.64
CA PRO A 767 -43.83 29.59 24.05
C PRO A 767 -45.03 30.47 23.60
N GLY A 768 -45.99 29.89 22.86
CA GLY A 768 -47.26 30.55 22.57
C GLY A 768 -48.30 29.60 21.96
N THR A 769 -49.16 29.03 22.83
CA THR A 769 -50.63 28.87 22.69
C THR A 769 -51.21 29.02 21.26
N THR A 770 -52.05 28.13 20.69
CA THR A 770 -53.34 27.63 21.20
C THR A 770 -53.98 26.60 20.23
N ALA A 771 -54.79 25.68 20.79
CA ALA A 771 -56.04 25.10 20.28
C ALA A 771 -56.12 24.20 19.00
N ARG A 772 -56.42 22.91 19.28
CA ARG A 772 -57.47 22.03 18.70
C ARG A 772 -57.88 22.20 17.23
N ALA A 773 -57.67 21.16 16.42
CA ALA A 773 -58.65 20.08 16.16
C ALA A 773 -57.90 18.87 15.57
#